data_AF-A0A520DSE5-F1
#
_entry.id   AF-A0A520DSE5-F1
#
_cell.length_a   1.000
_cell.length_b   1.000
_cell.length_c   1.000
_cell.angle_alpha   90.00
_cell.angle_beta   90.00
_cell.angle_gamma   90.00
#
_symmetry.space_group_name_H-M   'P 1'
#
loop_
_entity.id
_entity.type
_entity.pdbx_description
1 polymer ?
#
loop_
_entity_poly.entity_id
_entity_poly.type
_entity_poly.pdbx_seq_one_letter_code
_entity_poly.pdbx_strand_id
1 'polypeptide(L)'
;AMEGVDYRYGKNNKEAITRVKKELKVIAELNFCAYFLITWDVVSYAMKRGYYHVGRGSGANSIVAYCLKITDVDPIALDLYFERFLNHKRTSPPDFDIDFSWDEREDVQDYIFKRYQAEHTALLGTMSTFKDRAIIREIGKVMGLPKSEIDSFTDPSQGHIHRNNPTFNKILAINERMNSMPNQRSIHAGGVLISEEPLTYYTALDLPPKGMPTVQWDMYEAELIGLDKYDILSQRGIGHIREAVQLVLKNKKERVDIHDFKSFRYDKNLNAQLRAGTPIGCFYIESPAMRQLLKKLECEDYLTLVAASSIIRPGVASSGMMKMYIQSYHNPQNVKYLHPVMKEQLEETFGVMVYQEDVMKICHHYAGLDMADADILRRGMSGKYRAKIEFDKLVQRFFDKAKEKGRDEIVTKEVWRQVSSFAGYSFSKAHSASFAVESYQSLYLKTYHPMEFMVAVLNNYGGFYQRWVYVHALQQTGAKVNLPCVNHSDSVVNITGDEVYLGLIGIQGLENKLIEIIPQERKQNGDYTDLEDLIKRTYLSLEQSLILIRVGALRFTKKSKKELLWEVHNYLGNKTKILADKELFHIPTREYVLPSLENHLIEDAYQELELLGFPITLNMFDLLKTDYRGDILAKDLEKHEGQIVKMLGNFVCDKTV
;
A
#
# COMPACT_ATOMS: atom_id res chain seq x y z
N ALA A 1 14.01 20.16 -18.44
CA ALA A 1 15.08 19.17 -18.15
C ALA A 1 16.39 19.84 -17.73
N MET A 2 17.05 20.64 -18.58
CA MET A 2 18.33 21.29 -18.24
C MET A 2 18.25 22.21 -17.00
N GLU A 3 17.18 23.00 -16.85
CA GLU A 3 16.93 23.79 -15.63
C GLU A 3 16.81 22.90 -14.37
N GLY A 4 16.29 21.68 -14.53
CA GLY A 4 16.20 20.70 -13.46
C GLY A 4 17.56 20.13 -13.04
N VAL A 5 18.52 20.06 -13.96
CA VAL A 5 19.92 19.68 -13.66
C VAL A 5 20.54 20.72 -12.74
N ASP A 6 20.37 22.00 -13.07
CA ASP A 6 20.86 23.11 -12.25
C ASP A 6 20.25 23.07 -10.85
N TYR A 7 18.96 22.75 -10.73
CA TYR A 7 18.28 22.63 -9.45
C TYR A 7 18.73 21.41 -8.61
N ARG A 8 18.86 20.22 -9.23
CA ARG A 8 19.15 18.97 -8.50
C ARG A 8 20.64 18.74 -8.22
N TYR A 9 21.51 19.07 -9.19
CA TYR A 9 22.95 18.77 -9.17
C TYR A 9 23.85 20.01 -9.20
N GLY A 10 23.31 21.18 -9.52
CA GLY A 10 24.07 22.41 -9.71
C GLY A 10 24.69 22.54 -11.12
N LYS A 11 25.07 23.77 -11.49
CA LYS A 11 25.49 24.15 -12.86
C LYS A 11 26.75 23.43 -13.38
N ASN A 12 27.57 22.87 -12.50
CA ASN A 12 28.91 22.39 -12.85
C ASN A 12 29.04 20.85 -12.86
N ASN A 13 27.94 20.11 -12.66
CA ASN A 13 28.00 18.65 -12.66
C ASN A 13 28.10 18.08 -14.09
N LYS A 14 29.33 17.84 -14.56
CA LYS A 14 29.62 17.36 -15.93
C LYS A 14 29.01 15.99 -16.23
N GLU A 15 28.97 15.10 -15.23
CA GLU A 15 28.40 13.76 -15.38
C GLU A 15 26.89 13.83 -15.62
N ALA A 16 26.17 14.56 -14.77
CA ALA A 16 24.73 14.77 -14.91
C ALA A 16 24.37 15.42 -16.26
N ILE A 17 25.09 16.47 -16.66
CA ILE A 17 24.87 17.15 -17.94
C ILE A 17 25.06 16.18 -19.12
N THR A 18 26.12 15.37 -19.09
CA THR A 18 26.42 14.40 -20.16
C THR A 18 25.32 13.35 -20.25
N ARG A 19 24.88 12.83 -19.09
CA ARG A 19 23.85 11.80 -19.02
C ARG A 19 22.48 12.31 -19.48
N VAL A 20 22.08 13.50 -19.05
CA VAL A 20 20.83 14.17 -19.48
C VAL A 20 20.80 14.35 -20.99
N LYS A 21 21.91 14.83 -21.59
CA LYS A 21 22.00 14.99 -23.05
C LYS A 21 21.87 13.66 -23.80
N LYS A 22 22.49 12.59 -23.29
CA LYS A 22 22.37 11.24 -23.86
C LYS A 22 20.91 10.77 -23.82
N GLU A 23 20.24 10.89 -22.68
CA GLU A 23 18.84 10.47 -22.54
C GLU A 23 17.89 11.31 -23.41
N LEU A 24 18.04 12.63 -23.43
CA LEU A 24 17.23 13.52 -24.28
C LEU A 24 17.35 13.18 -25.77
N LYS A 25 18.56 12.80 -26.23
CA LYS A 25 18.76 12.35 -27.61
C LYS A 25 17.92 11.11 -27.91
N VAL A 26 17.96 10.09 -27.05
CA VAL A 26 17.18 8.86 -27.23
C VAL A 26 15.68 9.12 -27.17
N ILE A 27 15.23 9.97 -26.24
CA ILE A 27 13.80 10.36 -26.11
C ILE A 27 13.31 11.04 -27.39
N ALA A 28 14.11 11.93 -27.98
CA ALA A 28 13.77 12.60 -29.22
C ALA A 28 13.78 11.66 -30.43
N GLU A 29 14.80 10.78 -30.55
CA GLU A 29 14.90 9.79 -31.63
C GLU A 29 13.73 8.80 -31.65
N LEU A 30 13.19 8.46 -30.47
CA LEU A 30 12.03 7.57 -30.32
C LEU A 30 10.69 8.30 -30.27
N ASN A 31 10.67 9.63 -30.47
CA ASN A 31 9.47 10.47 -30.47
C ASN A 31 8.65 10.43 -29.16
N PHE A 32 9.29 10.25 -28.01
CA PHE A 32 8.61 10.20 -26.70
C PHE A 32 8.61 11.54 -25.95
N CYS A 33 8.87 12.65 -26.63
CA CYS A 33 8.86 13.99 -26.02
C CYS A 33 7.48 14.34 -25.43
N ALA A 34 6.39 14.07 -26.17
CA ALA A 34 5.03 14.35 -25.70
C ALA A 34 4.69 13.57 -24.43
N TYR A 35 5.04 12.28 -24.38
CA TYR A 35 4.82 11.40 -23.22
C TYR A 35 5.44 11.96 -21.92
N PHE A 36 6.69 12.42 -22.00
CA PHE A 36 7.37 13.07 -20.88
C PHE A 36 6.75 14.41 -20.49
N LEU A 37 6.34 15.22 -21.47
CA LEU A 37 5.75 16.54 -21.23
C LEU A 37 4.35 16.44 -20.62
N ILE A 38 3.53 15.49 -21.05
CA ILE A 38 2.21 15.22 -20.47
C ILE A 38 2.37 14.75 -19.02
N THR A 39 3.29 13.81 -18.77
CA THR A 39 3.58 13.35 -17.40
C THR A 39 4.08 14.50 -16.52
N TRP A 40 4.98 15.34 -17.04
CA TRP A 40 5.46 16.54 -16.36
C TRP A 40 4.35 17.56 -16.08
N ASP A 41 3.40 17.75 -16.99
CA ASP A 41 2.25 18.65 -16.81
C ASP A 41 1.35 18.18 -15.66
N VAL A 42 1.03 16.88 -15.62
CA VAL A 42 0.24 16.27 -14.53
C VAL A 42 0.94 16.43 -13.17
N VAL A 43 2.23 16.11 -13.11
CA VAL A 43 3.03 16.25 -11.89
C VAL A 43 3.16 17.73 -11.48
N SER A 44 3.31 18.63 -12.45
CA SER A 44 3.37 20.08 -12.19
C SER A 44 2.05 20.64 -11.66
N TYR A 45 0.91 20.13 -12.14
CA TYR A 45 -0.39 20.45 -11.58
C TYR A 45 -0.48 20.00 -10.11
N ALA A 46 -0.15 18.74 -9.82
CA ALA A 46 -0.18 18.20 -8.48
C ALA A 46 0.70 19.00 -7.50
N MET A 47 1.94 19.32 -7.90
CA MET A 47 2.83 20.15 -7.08
C MET A 47 2.26 21.56 -6.83
N LYS A 48 1.60 22.19 -7.81
CA LYS A 48 0.95 23.51 -7.64
C LYS A 48 -0.22 23.45 -6.67
N ARG A 49 -0.92 22.32 -6.60
CA ARG A 49 -2.00 22.06 -5.63
C ARG A 49 -1.47 21.70 -4.23
N GLY A 50 -0.17 21.43 -4.11
CA GLY A 50 0.47 20.98 -2.88
C GLY A 50 0.26 19.49 -2.61
N TYR A 51 -0.13 18.71 -3.62
CA TYR A 51 -0.30 17.25 -3.50
C TYR A 51 1.04 16.56 -3.50
N TYR A 52 1.12 15.49 -2.73
CA TYR A 52 2.32 14.67 -2.63
C TYR A 52 2.23 13.56 -3.69
N HIS A 53 3.35 13.30 -4.37
CA HIS A 53 3.41 12.26 -5.39
C HIS A 53 4.70 11.45 -5.29
N VAL A 54 4.64 10.20 -5.75
CA VAL A 54 5.81 9.34 -5.89
C VAL A 54 5.81 8.76 -7.29
N GLY A 55 6.82 9.09 -8.09
CA GLY A 55 7.05 8.41 -9.37
C GLY A 55 7.89 7.15 -9.15
N ARG A 56 7.38 6.00 -9.57
CA ARG A 56 8.04 4.69 -9.36
C ARG A 56 8.21 3.90 -10.67
N GLY A 57 8.61 2.64 -10.52
CA GLY A 57 8.76 1.73 -11.65
C GLY A 57 10.05 1.99 -12.41
N SER A 58 10.03 1.71 -13.72
CA SER A 58 11.22 1.90 -14.55
C SER A 58 11.56 3.37 -14.79
N GLY A 59 10.59 4.29 -14.68
CA GLY A 59 10.77 5.74 -14.84
C GLY A 59 11.86 6.32 -13.93
N ALA A 60 12.04 5.76 -12.74
CA ALA A 60 13.08 6.17 -11.80
C ALA A 60 14.52 5.88 -12.28
N ASN A 61 14.72 5.16 -13.40
CA ASN A 61 16.05 5.01 -14.01
C ASN A 61 16.45 6.20 -14.89
N SER A 62 15.53 7.11 -15.21
CA SER A 62 15.80 8.26 -16.09
C SER A 62 16.22 9.50 -15.30
N ILE A 63 17.40 10.05 -15.63
CA ILE A 63 17.83 11.34 -15.07
C ILE A 63 16.95 12.49 -15.57
N VAL A 64 16.38 12.37 -16.77
CA VAL A 64 15.44 13.35 -17.31
C VAL A 64 14.17 13.39 -16.45
N ALA A 65 13.62 12.23 -16.09
CA ALA A 65 12.45 12.14 -15.19
C ALA A 65 12.75 12.74 -13.80
N TYR A 66 13.93 12.45 -13.23
CA TYR A 66 14.38 13.03 -11.97
C TYR A 66 14.51 14.56 -12.01
N CYS A 67 15.07 15.10 -13.10
CA CYS A 67 15.22 16.54 -13.32
C CYS A 67 13.88 17.25 -13.56
N LEU A 68 12.90 16.55 -14.15
CA LEU A 68 11.53 17.05 -14.32
C LEU A 68 10.68 16.90 -13.05
N LYS A 69 11.24 16.36 -11.95
CA LYS A 69 10.54 16.07 -10.70
C LYS A 69 9.41 15.04 -10.83
N ILE A 70 9.42 14.26 -11.92
CA ILE A 70 8.52 13.12 -12.09
C ILE A 70 8.87 12.04 -11.06
N THR A 71 10.17 11.86 -10.79
CA THR A 71 10.70 10.98 -9.74
C THR A 71 11.61 11.75 -8.79
N ASP A 72 11.80 11.22 -7.58
CA ASP A 72 12.71 11.77 -6.56
C ASP A 72 13.94 10.90 -6.29
N VAL A 73 14.13 9.84 -7.09
CA VAL A 73 15.28 8.94 -7.02
C VAL A 73 16.40 9.44 -7.93
N ASP A 74 17.60 9.62 -7.39
CA ASP A 74 18.80 10.03 -8.12
C ASP A 74 19.43 8.82 -8.86
N PRO A 75 19.38 8.77 -10.21
CA PRO A 75 19.87 7.62 -10.97
C PRO A 75 21.39 7.50 -10.99
N ILE A 76 22.13 8.60 -10.78
CA ILE A 76 23.60 8.57 -10.72
C ILE A 76 24.04 8.00 -9.37
N ALA A 77 23.47 8.52 -8.27
CA ALA A 77 23.84 8.09 -6.92
C ALA A 77 23.56 6.59 -6.67
N LEU A 78 22.61 6.00 -7.38
CA LEU A 78 22.22 4.60 -7.24
C LEU A 78 22.71 3.69 -8.37
N ASP A 79 23.50 4.21 -9.31
CA ASP A 79 23.99 3.48 -10.48
C ASP A 79 22.84 2.75 -11.23
N LEU A 80 21.76 3.48 -11.48
CA LEU A 80 20.60 2.99 -12.23
C LEU A 80 20.87 3.09 -13.73
N TYR A 81 20.24 2.24 -14.55
CA TYR A 81 20.53 2.16 -16.00
C TYR A 81 19.34 2.65 -16.81
N PHE A 82 19.56 3.68 -17.62
CA PHE A 82 18.50 4.27 -18.46
C PHE A 82 17.95 3.26 -19.47
N GLU A 83 18.80 2.39 -20.01
CA GLU A 83 18.45 1.38 -21.01
C GLU A 83 17.39 0.39 -20.53
N ARG A 84 17.21 0.26 -19.20
CA ARG A 84 16.11 -0.50 -18.59
C ARG A 84 14.77 0.21 -18.72
N PHE A 85 14.77 1.54 -18.66
CA PHE A 85 13.60 2.35 -18.96
C PHE A 85 13.39 2.36 -20.48
N LEU A 86 14.33 2.90 -21.24
CA LEU A 86 14.16 3.14 -22.67
C LEU A 86 15.41 2.75 -23.48
N ASN A 87 15.21 2.01 -24.57
CA ASN A 87 16.26 1.65 -25.52
C ASN A 87 15.70 1.56 -26.95
N HIS A 88 16.58 1.64 -27.95
CA HIS A 88 16.19 1.67 -29.37
C HIS A 88 15.52 0.39 -29.91
N LYS A 89 15.61 -0.74 -29.20
CA LYS A 89 14.94 -1.99 -29.58
C LYS A 89 13.53 -2.11 -28.98
N ARG A 90 13.04 -1.04 -28.33
CA ARG A 90 11.74 -1.01 -27.66
C ARG A 90 10.70 -0.36 -28.57
N THR A 91 9.53 -1.01 -28.72
CA THR A 91 8.43 -0.55 -29.58
C THR A 91 7.40 0.32 -28.85
N SER A 92 7.20 0.12 -27.55
CA SER A 92 6.28 0.89 -26.69
C SER A 92 7.05 1.58 -25.57
N PRO A 93 6.72 2.81 -25.17
CA PRO A 93 7.38 3.44 -24.03
C PRO A 93 7.08 2.67 -22.74
N PRO A 94 8.01 2.66 -21.77
CA PRO A 94 7.70 2.26 -20.40
C PRO A 94 6.68 3.18 -19.73
N ASP A 95 5.77 2.57 -18.96
CA ASP A 95 4.80 3.29 -18.14
C ASP A 95 5.50 4.14 -17.05
N PHE A 96 5.08 5.41 -16.93
CA PHE A 96 5.26 6.20 -15.73
C PHE A 96 4.15 5.88 -14.73
N ASP A 97 4.51 5.15 -13.68
CA ASP A 97 3.66 4.92 -12.51
C ASP A 97 3.79 6.11 -11.56
N ILE A 98 2.74 6.94 -11.45
CA ILE A 98 2.71 8.07 -10.51
C ILE A 98 1.65 7.80 -9.43
N ASP A 99 2.11 7.65 -8.19
CA ASP A 99 1.25 7.47 -7.04
C ASP A 99 0.88 8.81 -6.40
N PHE A 100 -0.40 8.96 -6.06
CA PHE A 100 -0.95 10.06 -5.30
C PHE A 100 -1.63 9.54 -4.03
N SER A 101 -1.93 10.43 -3.08
CA SER A 101 -2.83 10.07 -1.98
C SER A 101 -4.18 9.61 -2.53
N TRP A 102 -4.80 8.64 -1.85
CA TRP A 102 -6.02 7.98 -2.33
C TRP A 102 -7.21 8.95 -2.53
N ASP A 103 -7.23 10.04 -1.76
CA ASP A 103 -8.22 11.11 -1.75
C ASP A 103 -7.87 12.30 -2.65
N GLU A 104 -6.66 12.36 -3.21
CA GLU A 104 -6.23 13.42 -4.15
C GLU A 104 -6.27 12.97 -5.61
N ARG A 105 -6.20 11.64 -5.82
CA ARG A 105 -6.13 11.03 -7.14
C ARG A 105 -7.27 11.46 -8.07
N GLU A 106 -8.48 11.59 -7.55
CA GLU A 106 -9.66 11.95 -8.34
C GLU A 106 -9.53 13.37 -8.92
N ASP A 107 -9.02 14.33 -8.14
CA ASP A 107 -8.77 15.70 -8.62
C ASP A 107 -7.70 15.74 -9.72
N VAL A 108 -6.67 14.89 -9.63
CA VAL A 108 -5.64 14.76 -10.68
C VAL A 108 -6.24 14.15 -11.96
N GLN A 109 -7.10 13.15 -11.84
CA GLN A 109 -7.81 12.57 -12.99
C GLN A 109 -8.73 13.62 -13.64
N ASP A 110 -9.50 14.34 -12.83
CA ASP A 110 -10.33 15.46 -13.30
C ASP A 110 -9.53 16.51 -14.05
N TYR A 111 -8.34 16.86 -13.56
CA TYR A 111 -7.43 17.78 -14.26
C TYR A 111 -7.06 17.25 -15.64
N ILE A 112 -6.67 15.98 -15.76
CA ILE A 112 -6.31 15.36 -17.04
C ILE A 112 -7.47 15.44 -18.04
N PHE A 113 -8.68 15.05 -17.62
CA PHE A 113 -9.86 15.07 -18.48
C PHE A 113 -10.23 16.49 -18.92
N LYS A 114 -10.06 17.49 -18.06
CA LYS A 114 -10.30 18.91 -18.40
C LYS A 114 -9.21 19.47 -19.31
N ARG A 115 -7.95 19.10 -19.06
CA ARG A 115 -6.77 19.64 -19.77
C ARG A 115 -6.65 19.09 -21.19
N TYR A 116 -6.87 17.79 -21.35
CA TYR A 116 -6.70 17.07 -22.61
C TYR A 116 -8.03 16.75 -23.30
N GLN A 117 -9.15 17.32 -22.81
CA GLN A 117 -10.51 17.23 -23.36
C GLN A 117 -11.16 15.85 -23.21
N ALA A 118 -12.42 15.84 -22.77
CA ALA A 118 -13.16 14.62 -22.43
C ALA A 118 -13.33 13.63 -23.61
N GLU A 119 -13.32 14.12 -24.86
CA GLU A 119 -13.45 13.26 -26.06
C GLU A 119 -12.17 12.48 -26.37
N HIS A 120 -11.02 12.98 -25.93
CA HIS A 120 -9.68 12.42 -26.17
C HIS A 120 -9.12 11.67 -24.95
N THR A 121 -9.84 11.71 -23.83
CA THR A 121 -9.42 11.07 -22.57
C THR A 121 -10.44 10.06 -22.09
N ALA A 122 -9.97 8.89 -21.67
CA ALA A 122 -10.80 7.91 -20.97
C ALA A 122 -9.97 7.10 -19.98
N LEU A 123 -10.66 6.52 -19.02
CA LEU A 123 -10.07 5.48 -18.18
C LEU A 123 -9.92 4.19 -18.98
N LEU A 124 -8.84 3.48 -18.72
CA LEU A 124 -8.57 2.18 -19.32
C LEU A 124 -9.52 1.13 -18.74
N GLY A 125 -10.10 0.29 -19.60
CA GLY A 125 -10.91 -0.85 -19.18
C GLY A 125 -10.05 -1.99 -18.63
N THR A 126 -10.67 -2.89 -17.88
CA THR A 126 -10.06 -4.18 -17.55
C THR A 126 -11.12 -5.27 -17.56
N MET A 127 -10.79 -6.42 -18.13
CA MET A 127 -11.66 -7.60 -18.08
C MET A 127 -11.16 -8.55 -17.00
N SER A 128 -11.93 -8.75 -15.94
CA SER A 128 -11.62 -9.79 -14.95
C SER A 128 -12.15 -11.13 -15.43
N THR A 129 -11.40 -12.20 -15.16
CA THR A 129 -11.83 -13.58 -15.41
C THR A 129 -12.14 -14.29 -14.10
N PHE A 130 -12.93 -15.36 -14.16
CA PHE A 130 -13.11 -16.22 -12.99
C PHE A 130 -11.79 -16.92 -12.64
N LYS A 131 -11.29 -16.69 -11.42
CA LYS A 131 -10.04 -17.28 -10.92
C LYS A 131 -10.23 -18.03 -9.60
N ASP A 132 -9.51 -19.15 -9.48
CA ASP A 132 -9.23 -19.89 -8.24
C ASP A 132 -10.45 -20.11 -7.33
N ARG A 133 -10.52 -19.36 -6.21
CA ARG A 133 -11.57 -19.49 -5.20
C ARG A 133 -12.86 -18.79 -5.61
N ALA A 134 -12.79 -17.74 -6.42
CA ALA A 134 -13.97 -16.95 -6.79
C ALA A 134 -14.98 -17.79 -7.57
N ILE A 135 -14.49 -18.62 -8.49
CA ILE A 135 -15.36 -19.49 -9.30
C ILE A 135 -16.04 -20.57 -8.45
N ILE A 136 -15.33 -21.15 -7.49
CA ILE A 136 -15.89 -22.12 -6.53
C ILE A 136 -17.00 -21.46 -5.71
N ARG A 137 -16.80 -20.22 -5.25
CA ARG A 137 -17.81 -19.48 -4.50
C ARG A 137 -19.05 -19.18 -5.34
N GLU A 138 -18.89 -18.69 -6.57
CA GLU A 138 -20.03 -18.34 -7.42
C GLU A 138 -20.82 -19.58 -7.84
N ILE A 139 -20.16 -20.67 -8.25
CA ILE A 139 -20.84 -21.94 -8.55
C ILE A 139 -21.53 -22.48 -7.29
N GLY A 140 -20.88 -22.43 -6.13
CA GLY A 140 -21.46 -22.85 -4.85
C GLY A 140 -22.74 -22.09 -4.49
N LYS A 141 -22.77 -20.76 -4.72
CA LYS A 141 -23.98 -19.95 -4.55
C LYS A 141 -25.10 -20.36 -5.52
N VAL A 142 -24.76 -20.60 -6.79
CA VAL A 142 -25.73 -21.07 -7.81
C VAL A 142 -26.30 -22.44 -7.45
N MET A 143 -25.48 -23.31 -6.84
CA MET A 143 -25.91 -24.61 -6.33
C MET A 143 -26.72 -24.53 -5.01
N GLY A 144 -26.89 -23.33 -4.43
CA GLY A 144 -27.66 -23.12 -3.21
C GLY A 144 -26.93 -23.54 -1.92
N LEU A 145 -25.59 -23.59 -1.93
CA LEU A 145 -24.83 -24.04 -0.76
C LEU A 145 -24.80 -22.96 0.35
N PRO A 146 -24.84 -23.37 1.63
CA PRO A 146 -24.62 -22.47 2.76
C PRO A 146 -23.23 -21.83 2.72
N LYS A 147 -23.10 -20.59 3.24
CA LYS A 147 -21.84 -19.86 3.28
C LYS A 147 -20.70 -20.66 3.93
N SER A 148 -20.98 -21.34 5.05
CA SER A 148 -19.99 -22.15 5.76
C SER A 148 -19.43 -23.30 4.92
N GLU A 149 -20.27 -23.93 4.09
CA GLU A 149 -19.85 -25.02 3.20
C GLU A 149 -19.01 -24.48 2.03
N ILE A 150 -19.43 -23.36 1.44
CA ILE A 150 -18.67 -22.66 0.40
C ILE A 150 -17.30 -22.23 0.92
N ASP A 151 -17.26 -21.62 2.11
CA ASP A 151 -16.02 -21.18 2.76
C ASP A 151 -15.09 -22.38 2.97
N SER A 152 -15.64 -23.53 3.41
CA SER A 152 -14.89 -24.77 3.55
C SER A 152 -14.28 -25.23 2.22
N PHE A 153 -15.03 -25.27 1.12
CA PHE A 153 -14.50 -25.69 -0.19
C PHE A 153 -13.38 -24.80 -0.72
N THR A 154 -13.27 -23.57 -0.24
CA THR A 154 -12.18 -22.65 -0.60
C THR A 154 -10.97 -22.74 0.32
N ASP A 155 -11.05 -23.51 1.41
CA ASP A 155 -9.98 -23.70 2.38
C ASP A 155 -8.99 -24.79 1.92
N PRO A 156 -7.72 -24.43 1.61
CA PRO A 156 -6.71 -25.39 1.20
C PRO A 156 -6.42 -26.47 2.25
N SER A 157 -6.56 -26.16 3.55
CA SER A 157 -6.27 -27.10 4.64
C SER A 157 -7.25 -28.28 4.65
N GLN A 158 -8.45 -28.06 4.14
CA GLN A 158 -9.53 -29.04 4.05
C GLN A 158 -9.52 -29.77 2.69
N GLY A 159 -8.57 -29.47 1.80
CA GLY A 159 -8.54 -30.00 0.43
C GLY A 159 -8.55 -31.53 0.34
N HIS A 160 -7.96 -32.23 1.32
CA HIS A 160 -7.98 -33.69 1.39
C HIS A 160 -9.38 -34.26 1.67
N ILE A 161 -10.19 -33.54 2.47
CA ILE A 161 -11.56 -33.91 2.82
C ILE A 161 -12.48 -33.70 1.61
N HIS A 162 -12.21 -32.66 0.81
CA HIS A 162 -13.06 -32.28 -0.32
C HIS A 162 -12.91 -33.15 -1.56
N ARG A 163 -11.77 -33.85 -1.76
CA ARG A 163 -11.55 -34.71 -2.95
C ARG A 163 -12.62 -35.77 -3.16
N ASN A 164 -13.23 -36.25 -2.07
CA ASN A 164 -14.27 -37.27 -2.13
C ASN A 164 -15.70 -36.69 -2.07
N ASN A 165 -15.85 -35.37 -1.99
CA ASN A 165 -17.16 -34.73 -1.91
C ASN A 165 -17.79 -34.62 -3.33
N PRO A 166 -18.96 -35.24 -3.59
CA PRO A 166 -19.59 -35.22 -4.91
C PRO A 166 -19.97 -33.82 -5.39
N THR A 167 -20.38 -32.94 -4.48
CA THR A 167 -20.72 -31.55 -4.76
C THR A 167 -19.47 -30.79 -5.20
N PHE A 168 -18.36 -30.95 -4.46
CA PHE A 168 -17.09 -30.32 -4.81
C PHE A 168 -16.57 -30.79 -6.17
N ASN A 169 -16.66 -32.10 -6.46
CA ASN A 169 -16.25 -32.64 -7.76
C ASN A 169 -17.08 -32.09 -8.93
N LYS A 170 -18.39 -31.84 -8.72
CA LYS A 170 -19.22 -31.14 -9.72
C LYS A 170 -18.75 -29.69 -9.95
N ILE A 171 -18.44 -28.97 -8.87
CA ILE A 171 -17.92 -27.60 -8.96
C ILE A 171 -16.61 -27.58 -9.76
N LEU A 172 -15.69 -28.52 -9.47
CA LEU A 172 -14.42 -28.63 -10.21
C LEU A 172 -14.63 -28.95 -11.69
N ALA A 173 -15.52 -29.88 -12.02
CA ALA A 173 -15.82 -30.22 -13.41
C ALA A 173 -16.40 -29.03 -14.21
N ILE A 174 -17.18 -28.16 -13.56
CA ILE A 174 -17.67 -26.92 -14.17
C ILE A 174 -16.53 -25.91 -14.30
N ASN A 175 -15.72 -25.76 -13.25
CA ASN A 175 -14.57 -24.85 -13.23
C ASN A 175 -13.62 -25.09 -14.41
N GLU A 176 -13.27 -26.36 -14.67
CA GLU A 176 -12.40 -26.72 -15.80
C GLU A 176 -12.94 -26.23 -17.16
N ARG A 177 -14.26 -26.16 -17.32
CA ARG A 177 -14.91 -25.68 -18.55
C ARG A 177 -15.02 -24.15 -18.63
N MET A 178 -14.85 -23.45 -17.51
CA MET A 178 -14.97 -21.99 -17.42
C MET A 178 -13.60 -21.30 -17.43
N ASN A 179 -12.52 -22.02 -17.77
CA ASN A 179 -11.18 -21.45 -17.80
C ASN A 179 -11.13 -20.23 -18.74
N SER A 180 -10.60 -19.11 -18.23
CA SER A 180 -10.48 -17.83 -18.94
C SER A 180 -11.81 -17.19 -19.35
N MET A 181 -12.95 -17.66 -18.82
CA MET A 181 -14.24 -17.03 -19.06
C MET A 181 -14.27 -15.62 -18.41
N PRO A 182 -14.70 -14.57 -19.13
CA PRO A 182 -14.85 -13.24 -18.57
C PRO A 182 -15.94 -13.24 -17.50
N ASN A 183 -15.69 -12.49 -16.42
CA ASN A 183 -16.61 -12.34 -15.29
C ASN A 183 -17.27 -10.96 -15.34
N GLN A 184 -16.49 -9.94 -15.04
CA GLN A 184 -16.96 -8.56 -15.02
C GLN A 184 -15.92 -7.65 -15.65
N ARG A 185 -16.42 -6.69 -16.42
CA ARG A 185 -15.64 -5.54 -16.85
C ARG A 185 -15.55 -4.56 -15.69
N SER A 186 -14.35 -4.04 -15.47
CA SER A 186 -14.05 -3.04 -14.46
C SER A 186 -13.16 -1.95 -15.07
N ILE A 187 -12.78 -0.99 -14.25
CA ILE A 187 -11.85 0.08 -14.60
C ILE A 187 -10.45 -0.34 -14.17
N HIS A 188 -9.43 -0.11 -15.02
CA HIS A 188 -8.04 -0.30 -14.65
C HIS A 188 -7.69 0.56 -13.43
N ALA A 189 -6.86 0.04 -12.52
CA ALA A 189 -6.63 0.66 -11.23
C ALA A 189 -6.02 2.07 -11.34
N GLY A 190 -5.24 2.37 -12.39
CA GLY A 190 -4.66 3.70 -12.59
C GLY A 190 -4.65 4.20 -14.03
N GLY A 191 -5.07 3.39 -15.00
CA GLY A 191 -4.77 3.65 -16.41
C GLY A 191 -5.65 4.76 -16.97
N VAL A 192 -5.02 5.83 -17.45
CA VAL A 192 -5.67 6.90 -18.20
C VAL A 192 -5.08 6.92 -19.61
N LEU A 193 -5.95 6.98 -20.61
CA LEU A 193 -5.59 7.10 -22.01
C LEU A 193 -5.77 8.55 -22.46
N ILE A 194 -4.85 9.01 -23.30
CA ILE A 194 -4.89 10.31 -23.96
C ILE A 194 -4.57 10.06 -25.43
N SER A 195 -5.49 10.37 -26.34
CA SER A 195 -5.34 10.10 -27.78
C SER A 195 -5.36 11.37 -28.62
N GLU A 196 -4.73 11.31 -29.79
CA GLU A 196 -4.73 12.42 -30.75
C GLU A 196 -6.10 12.63 -31.40
N GLU A 197 -6.76 11.54 -31.80
CA GLU A 197 -8.14 11.53 -32.28
C GLU A 197 -9.12 11.25 -31.13
N PRO A 198 -10.41 11.63 -31.23
CA PRO A 198 -11.40 11.24 -30.23
C PRO A 198 -11.43 9.73 -30.02
N LEU A 199 -11.53 9.28 -28.77
CA LEU A 199 -11.45 7.85 -28.44
C LEU A 199 -12.54 7.00 -29.10
N THR A 200 -13.64 7.64 -29.50
CA THR A 200 -14.73 7.03 -30.27
C THR A 200 -14.35 6.56 -31.67
N TYR A 201 -13.19 6.99 -32.19
CA TYR A 201 -12.61 6.44 -33.43
C TYR A 201 -12.11 5.01 -33.24
N TYR A 202 -11.69 4.66 -32.02
CA TYR A 202 -11.10 3.36 -31.71
C TYR A 202 -12.08 2.41 -31.03
N THR A 203 -13.04 2.93 -30.25
CA THR A 203 -13.98 2.09 -29.48
C THR A 203 -15.24 2.82 -29.04
N ALA A 204 -16.23 2.08 -28.52
CA ALA A 204 -17.30 2.67 -27.73
C ALA A 204 -16.81 2.97 -26.29
N LEU A 205 -17.41 3.99 -25.67
CA LEU A 205 -17.13 4.39 -24.29
C LEU A 205 -18.30 4.05 -23.38
N ASP A 206 -17.99 3.76 -22.13
CA ASP A 206 -18.98 3.60 -21.06
C ASP A 206 -18.80 4.66 -19.98
N LEU A 207 -19.88 4.95 -19.27
CA LEU A 207 -19.89 5.87 -18.12
C LEU A 207 -20.20 5.10 -16.83
N PRO A 208 -19.20 4.47 -16.19
CA PRO A 208 -19.39 3.78 -14.91
C PRO A 208 -19.82 4.76 -13.81
N PRO A 209 -20.29 4.29 -12.62
CA PRO A 209 -20.69 5.14 -11.50
C PRO A 209 -19.65 6.17 -11.03
N LYS A 210 -18.37 5.94 -11.40
CA LYS A 210 -17.26 6.89 -11.20
C LYS A 210 -17.42 8.20 -12.01
N GLY A 211 -18.30 8.24 -13.00
CA GLY A 211 -18.60 9.45 -13.78
C GLY A 211 -17.56 9.85 -14.83
N MET A 212 -16.59 8.97 -15.13
CA MET A 212 -15.54 9.22 -16.13
C MET A 212 -15.66 8.25 -17.31
N PRO A 213 -15.64 8.72 -18.58
CA PRO A 213 -15.61 7.86 -19.75
C PRO A 213 -14.54 6.76 -19.63
N THR A 214 -14.91 5.53 -19.96
CA THR A 214 -14.03 4.35 -19.85
C THR A 214 -14.10 3.53 -21.14
N VAL A 215 -12.96 3.08 -21.65
CA VAL A 215 -12.90 2.22 -22.84
C VAL A 215 -13.33 0.78 -22.54
N GLN A 216 -13.80 0.05 -23.55
CA GLN A 216 -14.32 -1.31 -23.38
C GLN A 216 -13.27 -2.43 -23.35
N TRP A 217 -12.07 -2.14 -23.82
CA TRP A 217 -10.95 -3.04 -24.02
C TRP A 217 -9.89 -2.85 -22.94
N ASP A 218 -8.95 -3.79 -22.84
CA ASP A 218 -7.94 -3.77 -21.79
C ASP A 218 -6.60 -3.18 -22.27
N MET A 219 -5.59 -3.23 -21.39
CA MET A 219 -4.27 -2.67 -21.65
C MET A 219 -3.52 -3.33 -22.83
N TYR A 220 -3.80 -4.60 -23.13
CA TYR A 220 -3.12 -5.32 -24.21
C TYR A 220 -3.62 -4.84 -25.56
N GLU A 221 -4.94 -4.67 -25.70
CA GLU A 221 -5.45 -4.06 -26.89
C GLU A 221 -4.96 -2.60 -26.99
N ALA A 222 -4.87 -1.83 -25.89
CA ALA A 222 -4.35 -0.44 -25.84
C ALA A 222 -2.99 -0.33 -26.52
N GLU A 223 -2.07 -1.21 -26.12
CA GLU A 223 -0.75 -1.30 -26.70
C GLU A 223 -0.76 -1.70 -28.18
N LEU A 224 -1.67 -2.58 -28.61
CA LEU A 224 -1.79 -2.99 -30.03
C LEU A 224 -2.30 -1.86 -30.93
N ILE A 225 -3.16 -0.99 -30.42
CA ILE A 225 -3.63 0.21 -31.16
C ILE A 225 -2.54 1.29 -31.18
N GLY A 226 -1.55 1.20 -30.28
CA GLY A 226 -0.48 2.18 -30.15
C GLY A 226 -0.84 3.35 -29.22
N LEU A 227 -1.80 3.14 -28.31
CA LEU A 227 -2.11 4.13 -27.27
C LEU A 227 -1.24 3.88 -26.05
N ASP A 228 -0.57 4.94 -25.61
CA ASP A 228 0.17 4.94 -24.36
C ASP A 228 -0.77 5.16 -23.18
N LYS A 229 -0.50 4.48 -22.07
CA LYS A 229 -1.21 4.69 -20.81
C LYS A 229 -0.39 5.53 -19.83
N TYR A 230 -1.11 6.32 -19.06
CA TYR A 230 -0.60 7.07 -17.93
C TYR A 230 -1.20 6.47 -16.66
N ASP A 231 -0.37 5.87 -15.81
CA ASP A 231 -0.84 5.21 -14.60
C ASP A 231 -0.88 6.20 -13.44
N ILE A 232 -2.08 6.69 -13.16
CA ILE A 232 -2.43 7.59 -12.05
C ILE A 232 -2.95 6.73 -10.90
N LEU A 233 -2.05 6.40 -9.97
CA LEU A 233 -2.27 5.40 -8.93
C LEU A 233 -2.65 6.06 -7.60
N SER A 234 -3.33 5.29 -6.75
CA SER A 234 -3.66 5.70 -5.38
C SER A 234 -2.85 4.88 -4.38
N GLN A 235 -2.21 5.56 -3.43
CA GLN A 235 -1.43 4.91 -2.40
C GLN A 235 -1.70 5.51 -1.02
N ARG A 236 -2.05 4.64 -0.07
CA ARG A 236 -2.39 5.06 1.30
C ARG A 236 -1.20 5.60 2.10
N GLY A 237 0.01 5.09 1.85
CA GLY A 237 1.23 5.55 2.54
C GLY A 237 1.52 7.04 2.36
N ILE A 238 1.26 7.58 1.17
CA ILE A 238 1.35 9.02 0.89
C ILE A 238 0.33 9.79 1.76
N GLY A 239 -0.89 9.26 1.89
CA GLY A 239 -1.91 9.79 2.81
C GLY A 239 -1.45 9.81 4.27
N HIS A 240 -0.77 8.73 4.74
CA HIS A 240 -0.22 8.66 6.10
C HIS A 240 0.75 9.82 6.34
N ILE A 241 1.68 10.03 5.41
CA ILE A 241 2.73 11.04 5.52
C ILE A 241 2.14 12.44 5.52
N ARG A 242 1.30 12.74 4.52
CA ARG A 242 0.68 14.06 4.35
C ARG A 242 -0.17 14.44 5.56
N GLU A 243 -1.06 13.55 5.99
CA GLU A 243 -1.93 13.82 7.13
C GLU A 243 -1.14 13.91 8.44
N ALA A 244 -0.10 13.09 8.64
CA ALA A 244 0.76 13.20 9.81
C ALA A 244 1.43 14.57 9.89
N VAL A 245 1.97 15.11 8.79
CA VAL A 245 2.56 16.46 8.76
C VAL A 245 1.52 17.53 9.11
N GLN A 246 0.29 17.41 8.60
CA GLN A 246 -0.81 18.33 8.94
C GLN A 246 -1.20 18.24 10.42
N LEU A 247 -1.26 17.03 10.98
CA LEU A 247 -1.56 16.79 12.38
C LEU A 247 -0.46 17.33 13.30
N VAL A 248 0.82 17.16 12.94
CA VAL A 248 1.95 17.74 13.68
C VAL A 248 1.85 19.26 13.73
N LEU A 249 1.56 19.89 12.59
CA LEU A 249 1.36 21.33 12.54
C LEU A 249 0.16 21.79 13.39
N LYS A 250 -0.95 21.03 13.36
CA LYS A 250 -2.16 21.38 14.12
C LYS A 250 -1.98 21.18 15.62
N ASN A 251 -1.43 20.04 16.04
CA ASN A 251 -1.33 19.58 17.42
C ASN A 251 -0.11 20.17 18.15
N LYS A 252 1.07 20.12 17.52
CA LYS A 252 2.35 20.55 18.11
C LYS A 252 2.82 21.94 17.67
N LYS A 253 2.16 22.55 16.67
CA LYS A 253 2.54 23.84 16.05
C LYS A 253 3.94 23.82 15.42
N GLU A 254 4.42 22.65 15.04
CA GLU A 254 5.72 22.45 14.40
C GLU A 254 5.58 22.25 12.89
N ARG A 255 6.49 22.84 12.11
CA ARG A 255 6.56 22.64 10.66
C ARG A 255 7.61 21.60 10.33
N VAL A 256 7.19 20.49 9.74
CA VAL A 256 8.06 19.39 9.30
C VAL A 256 8.19 19.45 7.78
N ASP A 257 9.42 19.56 7.28
CA ASP A 257 9.71 19.31 5.86
C ASP A 257 10.05 17.84 5.66
N ILE A 258 9.04 17.06 5.28
CA ILE A 258 9.20 15.61 5.08
C ILE A 258 9.89 15.25 3.75
N HIS A 259 10.12 16.22 2.87
CA HIS A 259 10.82 16.00 1.61
C HIS A 259 12.34 16.16 1.74
N ASP A 260 12.87 16.57 2.91
CA ASP A 260 14.31 16.65 3.18
C ASP A 260 14.96 15.27 3.49
N PHE A 261 14.67 14.29 2.63
CA PHE A 261 15.20 12.93 2.75
C PHE A 261 16.72 12.87 2.77
N LYS A 262 17.39 13.80 2.06
CA LYS A 262 18.86 13.86 2.00
C LYS A 262 19.48 14.05 3.38
N SER A 263 18.83 14.80 4.27
CA SER A 263 19.30 15.06 5.63
C SER A 263 18.98 13.90 6.57
N PHE A 264 17.70 13.50 6.67
CA PHE A 264 17.29 12.55 7.72
C PHE A 264 17.61 11.07 7.41
N ARG A 265 18.02 10.71 6.18
CA ARG A 265 18.47 9.33 5.89
C ARG A 265 19.70 8.87 6.69
N TYR A 266 20.44 9.82 7.26
CA TYR A 266 21.62 9.57 8.11
C TYR A 266 21.32 9.70 9.62
N ASP A 267 20.06 9.91 9.97
CA ASP A 267 19.65 10.08 11.36
C ASP A 267 19.81 8.76 12.14
N LYS A 268 20.61 8.81 13.21
CA LYS A 268 20.91 7.64 14.04
C LYS A 268 19.70 7.10 14.79
N ASN A 269 18.78 7.96 15.23
CA ASN A 269 17.58 7.53 15.96
C ASN A 269 16.59 6.85 15.01
N LEU A 270 16.41 7.41 13.82
CA LEU A 270 15.60 6.81 12.76
C LEU A 270 16.16 5.45 12.35
N ASN A 271 17.47 5.38 12.10
CA ASN A 271 18.13 4.14 11.68
C ASN A 271 18.13 3.09 12.80
N ALA A 272 18.15 3.51 14.08
CA ALA A 272 17.95 2.60 15.21
C ALA A 272 16.52 2.00 15.23
N GLN A 273 15.49 2.77 14.88
CA GLN A 273 14.13 2.24 14.72
C GLN A 273 14.03 1.24 13.56
N LEU A 274 14.75 1.51 12.46
CA LEU A 274 14.83 0.57 11.33
C LEU A 274 15.46 -0.75 11.76
N ARG A 275 16.58 -0.69 12.49
CA ARG A 275 17.29 -1.84 13.05
C ARG A 275 16.42 -2.65 14.01
N ALA A 276 15.61 -1.96 14.83
CA ALA A 276 14.70 -2.60 15.78
C ALA A 276 13.57 -3.39 15.10
N GLY A 277 13.26 -3.15 13.81
CA GLY A 277 12.25 -3.91 13.06
C GLY A 277 10.81 -3.71 13.56
N THR A 278 10.50 -2.50 14.06
CA THR A 278 9.18 -2.09 14.58
C THR A 278 8.38 -1.11 13.67
N PRO A 279 8.45 -1.15 12.32
CA PRO A 279 7.85 -0.15 11.43
C PRO A 279 6.33 -0.34 11.19
N ILE A 280 5.53 -0.65 12.21
CA ILE A 280 4.07 -0.79 12.06
C ILE A 280 3.48 0.53 11.55
N GLY A 281 2.70 0.49 10.47
CA GLY A 281 2.11 1.67 9.83
C GLY A 281 3.03 2.37 8.81
N CYS A 282 4.31 2.02 8.75
CA CYS A 282 5.21 2.52 7.72
C CYS A 282 5.00 1.75 6.41
N PHE A 283 4.75 2.49 5.34
CA PHE A 283 4.52 1.91 4.02
C PHE A 283 5.70 1.03 3.59
N TYR A 284 5.39 -0.03 2.85
CA TYR A 284 6.32 -0.99 2.25
C TYR A 284 7.07 -1.93 3.21
N ILE A 285 7.25 -1.55 4.48
CA ILE A 285 8.17 -2.25 5.40
C ILE A 285 7.51 -2.89 6.64
N GLU A 286 6.19 -2.84 6.76
CA GLU A 286 5.49 -3.29 7.98
C GLU A 286 5.17 -4.80 8.05
N SER A 287 5.35 -5.57 6.97
CA SER A 287 4.93 -6.98 6.95
C SER A 287 5.75 -7.84 7.94
N PRO A 288 5.18 -8.92 8.53
CA PRO A 288 5.91 -9.78 9.45
C PRO A 288 7.21 -10.35 8.89
N ALA A 289 7.22 -10.70 7.60
CA ALA A 289 8.38 -11.23 6.91
C ALA A 289 9.46 -10.14 6.73
N MET A 290 9.08 -8.94 6.30
CA MET A 290 10.00 -7.81 6.19
C MET A 290 10.60 -7.45 7.55
N ARG A 291 9.77 -7.32 8.59
CA ARG A 291 10.22 -6.96 9.95
C ARG A 291 11.26 -7.93 10.49
N GLN A 292 11.06 -9.24 10.26
CA GLN A 292 12.06 -10.25 10.60
C GLN A 292 13.34 -10.11 9.79
N LEU A 293 13.24 -9.80 8.49
CA LEU A 293 14.41 -9.57 7.64
C LEU A 293 15.21 -8.35 8.10
N LEU A 294 14.54 -7.23 8.42
CA LEU A 294 15.20 -6.01 8.92
C LEU A 294 15.98 -6.28 10.21
N LYS A 295 15.40 -7.05 11.14
CA LYS A 295 16.10 -7.50 12.37
C LYS A 295 17.31 -8.38 12.06
N LYS A 296 17.17 -9.36 11.16
CA LYS A 296 18.26 -10.28 10.78
C LYS A 296 19.41 -9.57 10.06
N LEU A 297 19.10 -8.52 9.30
CA LEU A 297 20.09 -7.69 8.64
C LEU A 297 20.66 -6.60 9.55
N GLU A 298 20.09 -6.37 10.73
CA GLU A 298 20.39 -5.18 11.54
C GLU A 298 20.36 -3.89 10.69
N CYS A 299 19.36 -3.80 9.81
CA CYS A 299 19.30 -2.78 8.75
C CYS A 299 19.34 -1.36 9.34
N GLU A 300 20.34 -0.56 8.94
CA GLU A 300 20.63 0.76 9.51
C GLU A 300 20.87 1.85 8.47
N ASP A 301 20.63 1.58 7.19
CA ASP A 301 20.86 2.54 6.13
C ASP A 301 19.88 2.33 4.95
N TYR A 302 19.86 3.32 4.07
CA TYR A 302 18.94 3.38 2.95
C TYR A 302 19.20 2.28 1.90
N LEU A 303 20.46 2.00 1.57
CA LEU A 303 20.81 1.04 0.53
C LEU A 303 20.49 -0.39 0.98
N THR A 304 20.77 -0.70 2.25
CA THR A 304 20.40 -1.99 2.84
C THR A 304 18.88 -2.18 2.85
N LEU A 305 18.10 -1.11 3.07
CA LEU A 305 16.64 -1.19 2.96
C LEU A 305 16.18 -1.49 1.52
N VAL A 306 16.77 -0.83 0.52
CA VAL A 306 16.47 -1.06 -0.90
C VAL A 306 16.74 -2.51 -1.33
N ALA A 307 17.80 -3.11 -0.79
CA ALA A 307 18.11 -4.52 -1.00
C ALA A 307 17.13 -5.43 -0.25
N ALA A 308 16.84 -5.15 1.02
CA ALA A 308 15.96 -5.97 1.86
C ALA A 308 14.56 -6.14 1.23
N SER A 309 13.96 -5.07 0.72
CA SER A 309 12.67 -5.11 0.03
C SER A 309 12.69 -5.86 -1.30
N SER A 310 13.85 -5.93 -1.94
CA SER A 310 14.03 -6.68 -3.19
C SER A 310 14.19 -8.18 -2.92
N ILE A 311 14.80 -8.55 -1.79
CA ILE A 311 15.12 -9.93 -1.40
C ILE A 311 13.94 -10.65 -0.70
N ILE A 312 13.03 -9.94 -0.02
CA ILE A 312 11.91 -10.54 0.74
C ILE A 312 10.78 -11.09 -0.15
N ARG A 313 11.11 -11.99 -1.07
CA ARG A 313 10.20 -12.58 -2.06
C ARG A 313 10.25 -14.10 -2.03
N PRO A 314 9.15 -14.81 -2.34
CA PRO A 314 9.08 -16.27 -2.27
C PRO A 314 10.25 -16.98 -2.98
N GLY A 315 10.59 -16.61 -4.22
CA GLY A 315 11.66 -17.27 -4.98
C GLY A 315 13.09 -16.98 -4.50
N VAL A 316 13.33 -15.81 -3.90
CA VAL A 316 14.65 -15.45 -3.35
C VAL A 316 14.84 -16.07 -1.96
N ALA A 317 13.76 -16.18 -1.18
CA ALA A 317 13.75 -16.86 0.11
C ALA A 317 13.94 -18.38 -0.04
N SER A 318 13.29 -19.01 -1.03
CA SER A 318 13.34 -20.46 -1.24
C SER A 318 14.67 -20.97 -1.82
N SER A 319 15.41 -20.12 -2.54
CA SER A 319 16.66 -20.46 -3.23
C SER A 319 17.91 -20.40 -2.33
N GLY A 320 17.76 -20.00 -1.06
CA GLY A 320 18.88 -19.81 -0.13
C GLY A 320 19.68 -18.51 -0.36
N MET A 321 19.36 -17.73 -1.39
CA MET A 321 20.04 -16.47 -1.70
C MET A 321 19.82 -15.42 -0.61
N MET A 322 18.61 -15.34 -0.03
CA MET A 322 18.37 -14.46 1.13
C MET A 322 19.31 -14.79 2.31
N LYS A 323 19.53 -16.08 2.58
CA LYS A 323 20.46 -16.53 3.63
C LYS A 323 21.90 -16.15 3.29
N MET A 324 22.32 -16.36 2.04
CA MET A 324 23.66 -15.98 1.56
C MET A 324 23.89 -14.48 1.70
N TYR A 325 22.92 -13.65 1.30
CA TYR A 325 22.99 -12.20 1.44
C TYR A 325 23.13 -11.79 2.91
N ILE A 326 22.30 -12.31 3.82
CA ILE A 326 22.39 -12.00 5.26
C ILE A 326 23.77 -12.40 5.82
N GLN A 327 24.26 -13.60 5.51
CA GLN A 327 25.56 -14.06 5.98
C GLN A 327 26.72 -13.22 5.46
N SER A 328 26.63 -12.81 4.19
CA SER A 328 27.63 -11.99 3.51
C SER A 328 27.62 -10.55 4.00
N TYR A 329 26.43 -10.01 4.30
CA TYR A 329 26.26 -8.69 4.90
C TYR A 329 26.99 -8.58 6.25
N HIS A 330 26.85 -9.60 7.10
CA HIS A 330 27.54 -9.66 8.39
C HIS A 330 29.03 -10.01 8.29
N ASN A 331 29.46 -10.66 7.20
CA ASN A 331 30.84 -11.08 6.99
C ASN A 331 31.34 -10.77 5.56
N PRO A 332 31.45 -9.47 5.18
CA PRO A 332 31.75 -9.08 3.80
C PRO A 332 33.13 -9.53 3.32
N GLN A 333 34.09 -9.73 4.24
CA GLN A 333 35.43 -10.19 3.89
C GLN A 333 35.49 -11.66 3.41
N ASN A 334 34.47 -12.46 3.74
CA ASN A 334 34.42 -13.89 3.39
C ASN A 334 33.64 -14.16 2.10
N VAL A 335 33.22 -13.13 1.39
CA VAL A 335 32.43 -13.25 0.16
C VAL A 335 33.28 -13.85 -0.94
N LYS A 336 32.83 -14.99 -1.48
CA LYS A 336 33.48 -15.69 -2.60
C LYS A 336 32.74 -15.37 -3.89
N TYR A 337 33.38 -14.59 -4.75
CA TYR A 337 32.85 -14.27 -6.07
C TYR A 337 33.21 -15.36 -7.08
N LEU A 338 32.25 -15.74 -7.93
CA LEU A 338 32.49 -16.71 -9.02
C LEU A 338 33.51 -16.21 -10.04
N HIS A 339 33.59 -14.89 -10.22
CA HIS A 339 34.43 -14.28 -11.24
C HIS A 339 34.73 -12.80 -10.90
N PRO A 340 35.89 -12.23 -11.29
CA PRO A 340 36.21 -10.82 -11.03
C PRO A 340 35.16 -9.80 -11.49
N VAL A 341 34.54 -10.02 -12.64
CA VAL A 341 33.42 -9.18 -13.13
C VAL A 341 32.21 -9.21 -12.20
N MET A 342 31.91 -10.35 -11.56
CA MET A 342 30.83 -10.40 -10.56
C MET A 342 31.19 -9.56 -9.34
N LYS A 343 32.47 -9.56 -8.93
CA LYS A 343 32.93 -8.66 -7.87
C LYS A 343 32.74 -7.20 -8.25
N GLU A 344 33.20 -6.80 -9.44
CA GLU A 344 33.09 -5.43 -9.91
C GLU A 344 31.64 -4.94 -10.01
N GLN A 345 30.72 -5.79 -10.50
CA GLN A 345 29.35 -5.39 -10.80
C GLN A 345 28.36 -5.62 -9.66
N LEU A 346 28.65 -6.55 -8.73
CA LEU A 346 27.76 -6.98 -7.65
C LEU A 346 28.41 -6.81 -6.27
N GLU A 347 29.42 -5.93 -6.13
CA GLU A 347 30.05 -5.65 -4.83
C GLU A 347 29.02 -5.17 -3.80
N GLU A 348 28.10 -4.29 -4.24
CA GLU A 348 27.06 -3.72 -3.37
C GLU A 348 26.09 -4.77 -2.82
N THR A 349 25.97 -5.93 -3.48
CA THR A 349 25.07 -7.02 -3.11
C THR A 349 25.83 -8.29 -2.73
N PHE A 350 27.12 -8.18 -2.43
CA PHE A 350 27.97 -9.28 -2.01
C PHE A 350 28.00 -10.46 -3.00
N GLY A 351 27.94 -10.18 -4.31
CA GLY A 351 27.95 -11.19 -5.36
C GLY A 351 26.61 -11.90 -5.57
N VAL A 352 25.55 -11.52 -4.85
CA VAL A 352 24.20 -12.05 -5.02
C VAL A 352 23.44 -11.14 -5.98
N MET A 353 22.85 -11.67 -7.05
CA MET A 353 21.94 -10.88 -7.88
C MET A 353 20.67 -10.59 -7.08
N VAL A 354 20.33 -9.31 -6.92
CA VAL A 354 19.15 -8.84 -6.19
C VAL A 354 18.20 -8.08 -7.12
N TYR A 355 18.77 -7.39 -8.10
CA TYR A 355 18.03 -6.51 -9.00
C TYR A 355 17.93 -7.07 -10.41
N GLN A 356 16.94 -6.58 -11.15
CA GLN A 356 16.84 -6.78 -12.59
C GLN A 356 18.01 -6.14 -13.33
N GLU A 357 18.45 -5.00 -12.82
CA GLU A 357 19.60 -4.25 -13.26
C GLU A 357 20.90 -5.09 -13.12
N ASP A 358 21.04 -5.89 -12.06
CA ASP A 358 22.18 -6.80 -11.86
C ASP A 358 22.27 -7.87 -12.95
N VAL A 359 21.12 -8.45 -13.33
CA VAL A 359 21.05 -9.43 -14.42
C VAL A 359 21.51 -8.79 -15.73
N MET A 360 21.09 -7.55 -16.00
CA MET A 360 21.52 -6.82 -17.19
C MET A 360 23.02 -6.51 -17.17
N LYS A 361 23.55 -6.06 -16.03
CA LYS A 361 24.99 -5.81 -15.81
C LYS A 361 25.82 -7.05 -16.09
N ILE A 362 25.42 -8.20 -15.57
CA ILE A 362 26.14 -9.45 -15.80
C ILE A 362 26.07 -9.87 -17.27
N CYS A 363 24.89 -9.83 -17.91
CA CYS A 363 24.76 -10.12 -19.34
C CYS A 363 25.65 -9.23 -20.22
N HIS A 364 25.77 -7.95 -19.86
CA HIS A 364 26.60 -7.00 -20.59
C HIS A 364 28.10 -7.15 -20.29
N HIS A 365 28.51 -7.04 -19.02
CA HIS A 365 29.92 -6.99 -18.65
C HIS A 365 30.58 -8.38 -18.69
N TYR A 366 29.90 -9.42 -18.21
CA TYR A 366 30.45 -10.79 -18.20
C TYR A 366 30.42 -11.41 -19.59
N ALA A 367 29.24 -11.51 -20.21
CA ALA A 367 29.10 -12.14 -21.51
C ALA A 367 29.44 -11.21 -22.68
N GLY A 368 29.21 -9.90 -22.60
CA GLY A 368 29.47 -8.98 -23.73
C GLY A 368 28.27 -8.76 -24.64
N LEU A 369 27.05 -9.00 -24.15
CA LEU A 369 25.83 -8.65 -24.87
C LEU A 369 25.63 -7.13 -24.88
N ASP A 370 24.93 -6.59 -25.88
CA ASP A 370 24.51 -5.18 -25.80
C ASP A 370 23.41 -5.00 -24.74
N MET A 371 23.24 -3.78 -24.22
CA MET A 371 22.29 -3.51 -23.13
C MET A 371 20.83 -3.79 -23.52
N ALA A 372 20.49 -3.63 -24.80
CA ALA A 372 19.14 -3.90 -25.28
C ALA A 372 18.85 -5.40 -25.33
N ASP A 373 19.81 -6.22 -25.77
CA ASP A 373 19.76 -7.68 -25.75
C ASP A 373 19.70 -8.20 -24.31
N ALA A 374 20.46 -7.59 -23.40
CA ALA A 374 20.41 -7.92 -21.98
C ALA A 374 19.01 -7.69 -21.38
N ASP A 375 18.34 -6.59 -21.72
CA ASP A 375 16.96 -6.34 -21.28
C ASP A 375 15.95 -7.30 -21.93
N ILE A 376 16.09 -7.62 -23.21
CA ILE A 376 15.24 -8.61 -23.89
C ILE A 376 15.38 -9.98 -23.22
N LEU A 377 16.61 -10.40 -22.92
CA LEU A 377 16.91 -11.67 -22.26
C LEU A 377 16.28 -11.73 -20.85
N ARG A 378 16.39 -10.66 -20.07
CA ARG A 378 15.69 -10.51 -18.78
C ARG A 378 14.17 -10.66 -18.94
N ARG A 379 13.54 -9.98 -19.91
CA ARG A 379 12.10 -10.08 -20.17
C ARG A 379 11.69 -11.50 -20.55
N GLY A 380 12.49 -12.13 -21.41
CA GLY A 380 12.41 -13.55 -21.79
C GLY A 380 12.21 -14.48 -20.60
N MET A 381 13.06 -14.31 -19.59
CA MET A 381 13.05 -15.15 -18.40
C MET A 381 11.88 -14.89 -17.44
N SER A 382 11.23 -13.74 -17.52
CA SER A 382 10.05 -13.41 -16.70
C SER A 382 8.75 -14.08 -17.19
N GLY A 383 8.83 -14.96 -18.20
CA GLY A 383 7.69 -15.68 -18.76
C GLY A 383 6.81 -14.84 -19.70
N LYS A 384 7.16 -13.57 -19.94
CA LYS A 384 6.40 -12.63 -20.78
C LYS A 384 6.72 -12.70 -22.27
N TYR A 385 7.61 -13.60 -22.69
CA TYR A 385 8.08 -13.64 -24.08
C TYR A 385 7.40 -14.75 -24.88
N ARG A 386 6.74 -14.35 -25.97
CA ARG A 386 5.85 -15.21 -26.75
C ARG A 386 6.59 -16.16 -27.71
N ALA A 387 7.89 -15.96 -27.95
CA ALA A 387 8.68 -16.74 -28.91
C ALA A 387 9.86 -17.48 -28.27
N LYS A 388 9.64 -18.75 -27.87
CA LYS A 388 10.64 -19.63 -27.24
C LYS A 388 11.93 -19.80 -28.06
N ILE A 389 11.81 -19.83 -29.39
CA ILE A 389 12.94 -20.05 -30.31
C ILE A 389 13.92 -18.86 -30.31
N GLU A 390 13.41 -17.63 -30.32
CA GLU A 390 14.27 -16.43 -30.28
C GLU A 390 14.96 -16.30 -28.93
N PHE A 391 14.27 -16.67 -27.85
CA PHE A 391 14.84 -16.72 -26.52
C PHE A 391 16.03 -17.68 -26.46
N ASP A 392 15.87 -18.92 -26.97
CA ASP A 392 16.96 -19.91 -26.99
C ASP A 392 18.18 -19.42 -27.80
N LYS A 393 17.96 -18.67 -28.89
CA LYS A 393 19.05 -18.04 -29.65
C LYS A 393 19.80 -16.97 -28.84
N LEU A 394 19.09 -16.16 -28.05
CA LEU A 394 19.69 -15.19 -27.14
C LEU A 394 20.50 -15.86 -26.03
N VAL A 395 20.02 -16.99 -25.50
CA VAL A 395 20.77 -17.81 -24.54
C VAL A 395 22.08 -18.31 -25.17
N GLN A 396 22.05 -18.85 -26.39
CA GLN A 396 23.28 -19.31 -27.04
C GLN A 396 24.27 -18.16 -27.27
N ARG A 397 23.79 -17.00 -27.70
CA ARG A 397 24.64 -15.80 -27.84
C ARG A 397 25.35 -15.40 -26.54
N PHE A 398 24.75 -15.61 -25.37
CA PHE A 398 25.41 -15.38 -24.08
C PHE A 398 26.65 -16.27 -23.92
N PHE A 399 26.53 -17.57 -24.22
CA PHE A 399 27.63 -18.52 -24.12
C PHE A 399 28.72 -18.27 -25.17
N ASP A 400 28.33 -18.00 -26.42
CA ASP A 400 29.27 -17.71 -27.51
C ASP A 400 30.11 -16.46 -27.21
N LYS A 401 29.46 -15.39 -26.76
CA LYS A 401 30.13 -14.13 -26.41
C LYS A 401 31.01 -14.26 -25.17
N ALA A 402 30.59 -15.03 -24.17
CA ALA A 402 31.42 -15.35 -23.02
C ALA A 402 32.69 -16.13 -23.42
N LYS A 403 32.56 -17.08 -24.36
CA LYS A 403 33.69 -17.83 -24.92
C LYS A 403 34.63 -16.94 -25.73
N GLU A 404 34.11 -16.03 -26.56
CA GLU A 404 34.90 -15.02 -27.29
C GLU A 404 35.73 -14.14 -26.33
N LYS A 405 35.19 -13.84 -25.13
CA LYS A 405 35.90 -13.12 -24.06
C LYS A 405 36.87 -13.98 -23.23
N GLY A 406 37.06 -15.25 -23.59
CA GLY A 406 37.97 -16.17 -22.89
C GLY A 406 37.49 -16.59 -21.50
N ARG A 407 36.18 -16.64 -21.26
CA ARG A 407 35.61 -17.08 -19.97
C ARG A 407 35.56 -18.61 -19.88
N ASP A 408 35.82 -19.13 -18.69
CA ASP A 408 35.75 -20.57 -18.41
C ASP A 408 34.32 -21.11 -18.56
N GLU A 409 34.17 -22.28 -19.17
CA GLU A 409 32.86 -22.87 -19.50
C GLU A 409 32.08 -23.30 -18.24
N ILE A 410 32.77 -23.84 -17.23
CA ILE A 410 32.14 -24.30 -15.98
C ILE A 410 31.63 -23.09 -15.20
N VAL A 411 32.46 -22.05 -15.07
CA VAL A 411 32.06 -20.79 -14.43
C VAL A 411 30.91 -20.14 -15.21
N THR A 412 30.95 -20.13 -16.54
CA THR A 412 29.90 -19.54 -17.39
C THR A 412 28.56 -20.25 -17.20
N LYS A 413 28.56 -21.59 -17.13
CA LYS A 413 27.36 -22.39 -16.85
C LYS A 413 26.76 -22.07 -15.49
N GLU A 414 27.60 -21.90 -14.46
CA GLU A 414 27.14 -21.53 -13.13
C GLU A 414 26.58 -20.10 -13.07
N VAL A 415 27.25 -19.13 -13.71
CA VAL A 415 26.73 -17.76 -13.84
C VAL A 415 25.37 -17.75 -14.54
N TRP A 416 25.23 -18.50 -15.64
CA TRP A 416 23.95 -18.63 -16.34
C TRP A 416 22.86 -19.29 -15.48
N ARG A 417 23.21 -20.32 -14.69
CA ARG A 417 22.28 -20.96 -13.75
C ARG A 417 21.73 -19.94 -12.75
N GLN A 418 22.60 -19.07 -12.21
CA GLN A 418 22.15 -18.02 -11.30
C GLN A 418 21.25 -17.01 -12.00
N VAL A 419 21.64 -16.51 -13.18
CA VAL A 419 20.88 -15.54 -13.98
C VAL A 419 19.47 -16.08 -14.32
N SER A 420 19.39 -17.30 -14.85
CA SER A 420 18.13 -17.92 -15.25
C SER A 420 17.21 -18.24 -14.07
N SER A 421 17.77 -18.64 -12.92
CA SER A 421 16.98 -18.87 -11.71
C SER A 421 16.42 -17.56 -11.13
N PHE A 422 17.15 -16.46 -11.28
CA PHE A 422 16.83 -15.19 -10.63
C PHE A 422 15.88 -14.32 -11.44
N ALA A 423 15.96 -14.34 -12.77
CA ALA A 423 15.21 -13.40 -13.58
C ALA A 423 13.67 -13.50 -13.44
N GLY A 424 13.14 -14.68 -13.05
CA GLY A 424 11.72 -14.84 -12.70
C GLY A 424 11.29 -14.14 -11.41
N TYR A 425 12.22 -13.81 -10.51
CA TYR A 425 11.97 -13.25 -9.18
C TYR A 425 12.71 -11.92 -8.91
N SER A 426 13.55 -11.49 -9.85
CA SER A 426 14.32 -10.26 -9.80
C SER A 426 13.43 -9.01 -9.75
N PHE A 427 13.86 -7.99 -9.00
CA PHE A 427 13.10 -6.76 -8.79
C PHE A 427 13.82 -5.51 -9.30
N SER A 428 13.10 -4.44 -9.61
CA SER A 428 13.74 -3.20 -10.06
C SER A 428 14.33 -2.44 -8.89
N LYS A 429 15.64 -2.16 -8.96
CA LYS A 429 16.33 -1.31 -7.99
C LYS A 429 15.68 0.07 -7.88
N ALA A 430 15.38 0.68 -9.03
CA ALA A 430 14.80 2.03 -9.10
C ALA A 430 13.42 2.12 -8.41
N HIS A 431 12.56 1.12 -8.62
CA HIS A 431 11.25 1.04 -7.98
C HIS A 431 11.40 0.82 -6.46
N SER A 432 12.28 -0.10 -6.06
CA SER A 432 12.56 -0.35 -4.63
C SER A 432 13.11 0.90 -3.93
N ALA A 433 14.02 1.61 -4.58
CA ALA A 433 14.59 2.87 -4.13
C ALA A 433 13.54 3.97 -3.91
N SER A 434 12.55 4.06 -4.81
CA SER A 434 11.47 5.05 -4.71
C SER A 434 10.63 4.82 -3.45
N PHE A 435 10.23 3.59 -3.19
CA PHE A 435 9.45 3.26 -1.99
C PHE A 435 10.26 3.31 -0.70
N ALA A 436 11.56 3.00 -0.74
CA ALA A 436 12.40 3.11 0.44
C ALA A 436 12.49 4.57 0.96
N VAL A 437 12.42 5.57 0.07
CA VAL A 437 12.33 6.99 0.48
C VAL A 437 11.08 7.23 1.32
N GLU A 438 9.92 6.74 0.84
CA GLU A 438 8.65 6.87 1.55
C GLU A 438 8.62 6.10 2.88
N SER A 439 9.25 4.92 2.93
CA SER A 439 9.43 4.18 4.17
C SER A 439 10.24 4.99 5.19
N TYR A 440 11.30 5.69 4.76
CA TYR A 440 12.09 6.58 5.61
C TYR A 440 11.30 7.80 6.07
N GLN A 441 10.48 8.40 5.20
CA GLN A 441 9.57 9.50 5.57
C GLN A 441 8.57 9.05 6.65
N SER A 442 7.93 7.90 6.44
CA SER A 442 7.02 7.31 7.43
C SER A 442 7.75 7.04 8.75
N LEU A 443 8.97 6.50 8.68
CA LEU A 443 9.77 6.16 9.86
C LEU A 443 10.25 7.41 10.62
N TYR A 444 10.59 8.49 9.93
CA TYR A 444 10.90 9.78 10.54
C TYR A 444 9.72 10.28 11.38
N LEU A 445 8.53 10.34 10.78
CA LEU A 445 7.31 10.76 11.46
C LEU A 445 6.96 9.83 12.62
N LYS A 446 7.12 8.52 12.45
CA LYS A 446 6.93 7.55 13.54
C LYS A 446 7.93 7.72 14.68
N THR A 447 9.16 8.13 14.40
CA THR A 447 10.22 8.29 15.40
C THR A 447 10.01 9.53 16.25
N TYR A 448 9.69 10.66 15.62
CA TYR A 448 9.63 11.97 16.28
C TYR A 448 8.21 12.44 16.61
N HIS A 449 7.21 11.96 15.88
CA HIS A 449 5.79 12.29 16.04
C HIS A 449 4.89 11.03 16.03
N PRO A 450 5.16 10.04 16.90
CA PRO A 450 4.52 8.73 16.85
C PRO A 450 2.99 8.80 16.99
N MET A 451 2.47 9.68 17.86
CA MET A 451 1.02 9.83 18.08
C MET A 451 0.31 10.33 16.82
N GLU A 452 0.79 11.45 16.26
CA GLU A 452 0.22 12.04 15.04
C GLU A 452 0.34 11.10 13.84
N PHE A 453 1.48 10.41 13.71
CA PHE A 453 1.69 9.44 12.65
C PHE A 453 0.69 8.27 12.74
N MET A 454 0.49 7.70 13.93
CA MET A 454 -0.43 6.57 14.10
C MET A 454 -1.90 6.97 13.92
N VAL A 455 -2.28 8.21 14.27
CA VAL A 455 -3.61 8.76 13.94
C VAL A 455 -3.78 8.88 12.42
N ALA A 456 -2.78 9.40 11.71
CA ALA A 456 -2.81 9.47 10.25
C ALA A 456 -2.92 8.08 9.60
N VAL A 457 -2.19 7.08 10.11
CA VAL A 457 -2.31 5.68 9.65
C VAL A 457 -3.74 5.17 9.82
N LEU A 458 -4.39 5.45 10.96
CA LEU A 458 -5.78 5.03 11.22
C LEU A 458 -6.80 5.73 10.30
N ASN A 459 -6.58 7.01 10.00
CA ASN A 459 -7.46 7.80 9.15
C ASN A 459 -7.35 7.44 7.66
N ASN A 460 -6.21 6.89 7.27
CA ASN A 460 -5.95 6.39 5.91
C ASN A 460 -6.10 4.86 5.81
N TYR A 461 -6.90 4.26 6.71
CA TYR A 461 -7.31 2.84 6.69
C TYR A 461 -6.16 1.82 6.86
N GLY A 462 -5.03 2.24 7.41
CA GLY A 462 -3.87 1.38 7.64
C GLY A 462 -3.30 0.76 6.37
N GLY A 463 -2.65 -0.39 6.50
CA GLY A 463 -2.06 -1.11 5.39
C GLY A 463 -2.18 -2.62 5.54
N PHE A 464 -1.19 -3.24 6.16
CA PHE A 464 -1.06 -4.70 6.23
C PHE A 464 -2.00 -5.35 7.26
N TYR A 465 -2.22 -4.71 8.41
CA TYR A 465 -2.87 -5.28 9.58
C TYR A 465 -4.34 -4.85 9.73
N GLN A 466 -5.07 -5.54 10.61
CA GLN A 466 -6.41 -5.11 11.03
C GLN A 466 -6.35 -3.82 11.87
N ARG A 467 -7.44 -3.04 11.86
CA ARG A 467 -7.51 -1.72 12.50
C ARG A 467 -7.06 -1.72 13.96
N TRP A 468 -7.43 -2.74 14.73
CA TRP A 468 -7.09 -2.85 16.15
C TRP A 468 -5.59 -2.88 16.42
N VAL A 469 -4.77 -3.41 15.50
CA VAL A 469 -3.31 -3.45 15.64
C VAL A 469 -2.73 -2.04 15.60
N TYR A 470 -3.27 -1.19 14.72
CA TYR A 470 -2.87 0.21 14.63
C TYR A 470 -3.36 1.02 15.83
N VAL A 471 -4.55 0.70 16.36
CA VAL A 471 -5.03 1.31 17.61
C VAL A 471 -4.15 0.91 18.79
N HIS A 472 -3.75 -0.36 18.89
CA HIS A 472 -2.81 -0.81 19.90
C HIS A 472 -1.44 -0.16 19.76
N ALA A 473 -0.93 -0.04 18.53
CA ALA A 473 0.31 0.67 18.26
C ALA A 473 0.22 2.15 18.63
N LEU A 474 -0.94 2.80 18.48
CA LEU A 474 -1.19 4.16 18.96
C LEU A 474 -1.16 4.24 20.48
N GLN A 475 -1.80 3.30 21.21
CA GLN A 475 -1.73 3.26 22.67
C GLN A 475 -0.28 3.10 23.18
N GLN A 476 0.55 2.31 22.48
CA GLN A 476 1.97 2.14 22.82
C GLN A 476 2.81 3.41 22.68
N THR A 477 2.31 4.42 21.96
CA THR A 477 2.98 5.74 21.87
C THR A 477 2.79 6.60 23.11
N GLY A 478 1.91 6.18 24.04
CA GLY A 478 1.49 6.96 25.22
C GLY A 478 0.20 7.75 25.02
N ALA A 479 -0.45 7.66 23.85
CA ALA A 479 -1.71 8.33 23.59
C ALA A 479 -2.85 7.71 24.41
N LYS A 480 -3.73 8.56 24.96
CA LYS A 480 -4.96 8.13 25.63
C LYS A 480 -6.05 7.96 24.59
N VAL A 481 -6.23 6.72 24.15
CA VAL A 481 -7.22 6.40 23.12
C VAL A 481 -8.59 6.20 23.76
N ASN A 482 -9.50 7.11 23.46
CA ASN A 482 -10.88 7.10 23.89
C ASN A 482 -11.79 6.49 22.83
N LEU A 483 -12.81 5.77 23.28
CA LEU A 483 -13.94 5.35 22.44
C LEU A 483 -14.61 6.55 21.76
N PRO A 484 -15.35 6.34 20.65
CA PRO A 484 -16.09 7.42 20.02
C PRO A 484 -16.97 8.19 21.02
N CYS A 485 -17.12 9.49 20.80
CA CYS A 485 -17.93 10.38 21.64
C CYS A 485 -18.54 11.49 20.78
N VAL A 486 -19.84 11.72 20.87
CA VAL A 486 -20.53 12.73 20.03
C VAL A 486 -20.05 14.16 20.27
N ASN A 487 -19.53 14.46 21.47
CA ASN A 487 -18.98 15.79 21.81
C ASN A 487 -17.50 15.97 21.48
N HIS A 488 -16.74 14.89 21.26
CA HIS A 488 -15.29 14.99 21.06
C HIS A 488 -14.81 14.41 19.72
N SER A 489 -15.37 13.29 19.27
CA SER A 489 -14.99 12.64 18.01
C SER A 489 -15.38 13.50 16.81
N ASP A 490 -14.52 13.53 15.80
CA ASP A 490 -14.89 13.95 14.45
C ASP A 490 -15.31 12.72 13.61
N SER A 491 -15.55 12.91 12.31
CA SER A 491 -15.83 11.80 11.38
C SER A 491 -14.68 10.79 11.37
N VAL A 492 -13.44 11.27 11.42
CA VAL A 492 -12.20 10.48 11.51
C VAL A 492 -11.56 10.58 12.90
N VAL A 493 -10.51 9.80 13.16
CA VAL A 493 -9.78 9.85 14.44
C VAL A 493 -9.15 11.23 14.60
N ASN A 494 -9.36 11.87 15.75
CA ASN A 494 -8.80 13.19 16.04
C ASN A 494 -7.92 13.14 17.31
N ILE A 495 -7.00 14.10 17.41
CA ILE A 495 -6.01 14.21 18.49
C ILE A 495 -5.92 15.65 18.99
N THR A 496 -5.85 15.81 20.31
CA THR A 496 -5.55 17.09 20.98
C THR A 496 -4.62 16.81 22.16
N GLY A 497 -3.38 17.30 22.10
CA GLY A 497 -2.34 16.92 23.06
C GLY A 497 -2.06 15.42 22.96
N ASP A 498 -2.27 14.70 24.06
CA ASP A 498 -2.17 13.24 24.20
C ASP A 498 -3.53 12.52 24.14
N GLU A 499 -4.64 13.26 24.13
CA GLU A 499 -6.00 12.72 24.07
C GLU A 499 -6.40 12.45 22.61
N VAL A 500 -6.79 11.20 22.33
CA VAL A 500 -7.26 10.76 21.02
C VAL A 500 -8.68 10.23 21.15
N TYR A 501 -9.57 10.61 20.24
CA TYR A 501 -10.89 9.97 20.13
C TYR A 501 -11.00 9.21 18.81
N LEU A 502 -11.48 7.96 18.90
CA LEU A 502 -11.80 7.20 17.69
C LEU A 502 -12.90 7.91 16.89
N GLY A 503 -12.72 7.97 15.57
CA GLY A 503 -13.66 8.61 14.65
C GLY A 503 -14.96 7.84 14.50
N LEU A 504 -16.05 8.58 14.23
CA LEU A 504 -17.38 8.00 14.03
C LEU A 504 -17.43 7.02 12.85
N ILE A 505 -16.59 7.20 11.82
CA ILE A 505 -16.48 6.30 10.67
C ILE A 505 -16.08 4.87 11.05
N GLY A 506 -15.49 4.68 12.24
CA GLY A 506 -15.12 3.35 12.74
C GLY A 506 -16.29 2.54 13.31
N ILE A 507 -17.47 3.14 13.48
CA ILE A 507 -18.62 2.49 14.10
C ILE A 507 -19.42 1.71 13.04
N GLN A 508 -19.47 0.39 13.18
CA GLN A 508 -20.22 -0.49 12.30
C GLN A 508 -21.73 -0.21 12.41
N GLY A 509 -22.37 0.01 11.27
CA GLY A 509 -23.82 0.27 11.17
C GLY A 509 -24.24 1.74 11.34
N LEU A 510 -23.30 2.63 11.68
CA LEU A 510 -23.59 4.07 11.72
C LEU A 510 -23.68 4.63 10.29
N GLU A 511 -24.72 5.40 10.00
CA GLU A 511 -24.92 5.96 8.66
C GLU A 511 -23.90 7.06 8.31
N ASN A 512 -23.41 7.07 7.06
CA ASN A 512 -22.48 8.10 6.55
C ASN A 512 -23.00 9.52 6.78
N LYS A 513 -24.30 9.73 6.58
CA LYS A 513 -24.95 11.03 6.82
C LYS A 513 -24.74 11.51 8.26
N LEU A 514 -24.84 10.62 9.24
CA LEU A 514 -24.67 10.97 10.66
C LEU A 514 -23.20 11.16 11.04
N ILE A 515 -22.30 10.38 10.44
CA ILE A 515 -20.84 10.54 10.58
C ILE A 515 -20.40 11.96 10.18
N GLU A 516 -21.06 12.56 9.19
CA GLU A 516 -20.81 13.94 8.74
C GLU A 516 -21.59 14.99 9.54
N ILE A 517 -22.89 14.76 9.79
CA ILE A 517 -23.76 15.75 10.44
C ILE A 517 -23.37 15.98 11.90
N ILE A 518 -23.11 14.93 12.70
CA ILE A 518 -22.88 15.08 14.14
C ILE A 518 -21.72 16.06 14.42
N PRO A 519 -20.52 15.91 13.82
CA PRO A 519 -19.43 16.86 14.07
C PRO A 519 -19.69 18.26 13.47
N GLN A 520 -20.38 18.37 12.33
CA GLN A 520 -20.69 19.65 11.70
C GLN A 520 -21.68 20.47 12.52
N GLU A 521 -22.74 19.82 12.96
CA GLU A 521 -23.80 20.40 13.79
C GLU A 521 -23.22 20.85 15.14
N ARG A 522 -22.40 20.01 15.80
CA ARG A 522 -21.65 20.39 17.00
C ARG A 522 -20.78 21.63 16.80
N LYS A 523 -20.07 21.73 15.67
CA LYS A 523 -19.22 22.90 15.36
C LYS A 523 -20.02 24.19 15.18
N GLN A 524 -21.28 24.10 14.75
CA GLN A 524 -22.14 25.26 14.50
C GLN A 524 -22.89 25.71 15.76
N ASN A 525 -23.38 24.76 16.56
CA ASN A 525 -24.30 25.05 17.67
C ASN A 525 -23.74 24.71 19.07
N GLY A 526 -22.49 24.24 19.16
CA GLY A 526 -21.83 23.87 20.42
C GLY A 526 -22.04 22.40 20.80
N ASP A 527 -21.54 22.02 21.97
CA ASP A 527 -21.63 20.65 22.48
C ASP A 527 -23.09 20.22 22.73
N TYR A 528 -23.35 18.91 22.64
CA TYR A 528 -24.62 18.32 23.03
C TYR A 528 -24.74 18.27 24.55
N THR A 529 -25.90 18.66 25.08
CA THR A 529 -26.17 18.65 26.53
C THR A 529 -26.65 17.29 27.04
N ASP A 530 -27.45 16.59 26.23
CA ASP A 530 -28.04 15.30 26.55
C ASP A 530 -28.46 14.52 25.29
N LEU A 531 -29.11 13.37 25.48
CA LEU A 531 -29.62 12.51 24.40
C LEU A 531 -30.76 13.18 23.60
N GLU A 532 -31.64 13.93 24.25
CA GLU A 532 -32.77 14.58 23.58
C GLU A 532 -32.28 15.70 22.66
N ASP A 533 -31.34 16.53 23.15
CA ASP A 533 -30.69 17.59 22.39
C ASP A 533 -30.00 17.02 21.13
N LEU A 534 -29.24 15.94 21.30
CA LEU A 534 -28.62 15.22 20.17
C LEU A 534 -29.66 14.75 19.14
N ILE A 535 -30.74 14.09 19.59
CA ILE A 535 -31.79 13.57 18.68
C ILE A 535 -32.48 14.71 17.94
N LYS A 536 -32.85 15.80 18.64
CA LYS A 536 -33.54 16.95 18.04
C LYS A 536 -32.67 17.65 17.00
N ARG A 537 -31.38 17.83 17.28
CA ARG A 537 -30.44 18.56 16.41
C ARG A 537 -30.01 17.77 15.18
N THR A 538 -29.95 16.44 15.28
CA THR A 538 -29.41 15.57 14.22
C THR A 538 -30.45 14.69 13.54
N TYR A 539 -31.68 14.64 14.07
CA TYR A 539 -32.78 13.79 13.61
C TYR A 539 -32.44 12.30 13.59
N LEU A 540 -31.76 11.83 14.65
CA LEU A 540 -31.39 10.42 14.79
C LEU A 540 -32.63 9.51 14.82
N SER A 541 -32.54 8.39 14.11
CA SER A 541 -33.49 7.30 14.25
C SER A 541 -33.23 6.51 15.54
N LEU A 542 -34.21 5.70 15.95
CA LEU A 542 -34.06 4.81 17.10
C LEU A 542 -32.84 3.88 16.92
N GLU A 543 -32.71 3.22 15.77
CA GLU A 543 -31.63 2.28 15.48
C GLU A 543 -30.24 2.95 15.56
N GLN A 544 -30.09 4.13 14.96
CA GLN A 544 -28.82 4.87 14.98
C GLN A 544 -28.47 5.37 16.39
N SER A 545 -29.48 5.74 17.19
CA SER A 545 -29.28 6.10 18.59
C SER A 545 -28.84 4.90 19.45
N LEU A 546 -29.43 3.72 19.23
CA LEU A 546 -29.03 2.49 19.92
C LEU A 546 -27.54 2.17 19.67
N ILE A 547 -27.07 2.33 18.43
CA ILE A 547 -25.66 2.11 18.08
C ILE A 547 -24.74 3.07 18.85
N LEU A 548 -25.06 4.38 18.87
CA LEU A 548 -24.29 5.39 19.59
C LEU A 548 -24.28 5.16 21.11
N ILE A 549 -25.39 4.71 21.69
CA ILE A 549 -25.46 4.39 23.12
C ILE A 549 -24.61 3.14 23.43
N ARG A 550 -24.74 2.07 22.63
CA ARG A 550 -24.00 0.81 22.82
C ARG A 550 -22.49 0.97 22.69
N VAL A 551 -22.01 1.78 21.75
CA VAL A 551 -20.57 2.08 21.64
C VAL A 551 -20.06 3.03 22.74
N GLY A 552 -20.99 3.60 23.55
CA GLY A 552 -20.69 4.52 24.64
C GLY A 552 -20.47 5.97 24.19
N ALA A 553 -20.94 6.38 23.02
CA ALA A 553 -20.70 7.73 22.51
C ALA A 553 -21.33 8.85 23.36
N LEU A 554 -22.25 8.50 24.27
CA LEU A 554 -22.99 9.41 25.15
C LEU A 554 -22.51 9.40 26.62
N ARG A 555 -21.28 8.93 26.91
CA ARG A 555 -20.70 8.93 28.28
C ARG A 555 -20.72 10.29 28.97
N PHE A 556 -20.72 11.39 28.22
CA PHE A 556 -20.76 12.77 28.74
C PHE A 556 -22.03 13.05 29.57
N THR A 557 -23.12 12.31 29.33
CA THR A 557 -24.39 12.43 30.08
C THR A 557 -24.29 11.92 31.51
N LYS A 558 -23.24 11.16 31.85
CA LYS A 558 -23.03 10.44 33.12
C LYS A 558 -24.11 9.39 33.44
N LYS A 559 -25.00 9.10 32.49
CA LYS A 559 -26.00 8.04 32.60
C LYS A 559 -25.44 6.71 32.14
N SER A 560 -26.02 5.65 32.67
CA SER A 560 -25.70 4.28 32.33
C SER A 560 -26.23 3.93 30.93
N LYS A 561 -25.57 3.01 30.21
CA LYS A 561 -26.04 2.59 28.87
C LYS A 561 -27.47 2.08 28.92
N LYS A 562 -27.82 1.28 29.95
CA LYS A 562 -29.17 0.73 30.12
C LYS A 562 -30.21 1.82 30.37
N GLU A 563 -29.86 2.86 31.13
CA GLU A 563 -30.74 4.03 31.33
C GLU A 563 -30.99 4.77 30.01
N LEU A 564 -29.93 5.05 29.25
CA LEU A 564 -30.04 5.71 27.94
C LEU A 564 -30.84 4.88 26.92
N LEU A 565 -30.70 3.55 26.95
CA LEU A 565 -31.50 2.64 26.11
C LEU A 565 -33.00 2.72 26.46
N TRP A 566 -33.35 2.82 27.74
CA TRP A 566 -34.74 3.03 28.16
C TRP A 566 -35.26 4.41 27.74
N GLU A 567 -34.48 5.46 27.96
CA GLU A 567 -34.84 6.83 27.59
C GLU A 567 -35.08 6.97 26.09
N VAL A 568 -34.22 6.40 25.25
CA VAL A 568 -34.38 6.49 23.80
C VAL A 568 -35.62 5.74 23.29
N HIS A 569 -35.96 4.61 23.90
CA HIS A 569 -37.20 3.90 23.58
C HIS A 569 -38.44 4.67 24.03
N ASN A 570 -38.39 5.38 25.15
CA ASN A 570 -39.50 6.23 25.57
C ASN A 570 -39.69 7.43 24.63
N TYR A 571 -38.58 8.01 24.16
CA TYR A 571 -38.58 9.19 23.29
C TYR A 571 -38.93 8.87 21.83
N LEU A 572 -38.30 7.85 21.23
CA LEU A 572 -38.44 7.49 19.81
C LEU A 572 -39.26 6.21 19.55
N GLY A 573 -39.56 5.42 20.58
CA GLY A 573 -40.28 4.14 20.42
C GLY A 573 -41.77 4.29 20.15
N ASN A 574 -42.36 5.42 20.53
CA ASN A 574 -43.71 5.79 20.14
C ASN A 574 -43.66 6.63 18.86
N LYS A 575 -44.57 6.40 17.91
CA LYS A 575 -44.67 7.14 16.62
C LYS A 575 -45.10 8.60 16.81
N THR A 576 -44.37 9.39 17.60
CA THR A 576 -44.61 10.82 17.75
C THR A 576 -43.83 11.53 16.65
N LYS A 577 -44.53 12.21 15.73
CA LYS A 577 -43.88 13.01 14.68
C LYS A 577 -42.99 14.06 15.34
N ILE A 578 -41.69 14.03 15.02
CA ILE A 578 -40.78 15.14 15.32
C ILE A 578 -41.27 16.34 14.50
N LEU A 579 -41.87 17.34 15.17
CA LEU A 579 -42.23 18.61 14.55
C LEU A 579 -40.93 19.39 14.30
N ALA A 580 -40.69 19.75 13.04
CA ALA A 580 -39.47 20.41 12.58
C ALA A 580 -39.47 21.93 12.86
N ASP A 581 -40.06 22.37 13.97
CA ASP A 581 -40.09 23.78 14.34
C ASP A 581 -39.02 24.08 15.39
N LYS A 582 -38.35 25.23 15.25
CA LYS A 582 -37.45 25.75 16.28
C LYS A 582 -38.28 26.07 17.52
N GLU A 583 -38.05 25.35 18.62
CA GLU A 583 -38.68 25.65 19.90
C GLU A 583 -38.23 27.06 20.36
N LEU A 584 -39.19 27.97 20.55
CA LEU A 584 -38.95 29.33 21.08
C LEU A 584 -38.54 29.31 22.56
N PHE A 585 -38.89 28.24 23.28
CA PHE A 585 -38.61 28.05 24.69
C PHE A 585 -38.15 26.61 24.91
N HIS A 586 -37.02 26.43 25.60
CA HIS A 586 -36.54 25.11 26.01
C HIS A 586 -37.48 24.54 27.09
N ILE A 587 -38.24 23.50 26.76
CA ILE A 587 -39.08 22.81 27.74
C ILE A 587 -38.17 21.83 28.50
N PRO A 588 -38.11 21.87 29.85
CA PRO A 588 -37.30 20.92 30.61
C PRO A 588 -37.79 19.49 30.40
N THR A 589 -36.87 18.57 30.15
CA THR A 589 -37.14 17.14 29.95
C THR A 589 -37.80 16.54 31.20
N ARG A 590 -38.78 15.66 31.02
CA ARG A 590 -39.36 14.89 32.14
C ARG A 590 -38.35 13.85 32.62
N GLU A 591 -37.86 14.02 33.84
CA GLU A 591 -36.99 13.03 34.49
C GLU A 591 -37.83 11.86 35.02
N TYR A 592 -37.46 10.64 34.61
CA TYR A 592 -37.99 9.40 35.17
C TYR A 592 -36.91 8.74 36.01
N VAL A 593 -37.22 8.37 37.25
CA VAL A 593 -36.28 7.64 38.11
C VAL A 593 -36.40 6.15 37.80
N LEU A 594 -35.37 5.59 37.15
CA LEU A 594 -35.25 4.16 36.90
C LEU A 594 -34.66 3.45 38.13
N PRO A 595 -34.97 2.15 38.35
CA PRO A 595 -34.24 1.34 39.33
C PRO A 595 -32.77 1.24 38.93
N SER A 596 -31.88 1.00 39.90
CA SER A 596 -30.44 0.82 39.63
C SER A 596 -30.24 -0.37 38.68
N LEU A 597 -29.80 -0.09 37.46
CA LEU A 597 -29.46 -1.10 36.46
C LEU A 597 -27.95 -1.36 36.51
N GLU A 598 -27.55 -2.56 36.93
CA GLU A 598 -26.14 -2.96 36.96
C GLU A 598 -25.54 -2.96 35.56
N ASN A 599 -24.32 -2.45 35.41
CA ASN A 599 -23.56 -2.53 34.17
C ASN A 599 -22.23 -3.22 34.45
N HIS A 600 -21.81 -4.10 33.53
CA HIS A 600 -20.54 -4.81 33.64
C HIS A 600 -19.62 -4.44 32.49
N LEU A 601 -18.33 -4.21 32.79
CA LEU A 601 -17.31 -3.88 31.79
C LEU A 601 -17.18 -4.95 30.69
N ILE A 602 -17.51 -6.20 31.01
CA ILE A 602 -17.51 -7.29 30.02
C ILE A 602 -18.60 -7.10 28.96
N GLU A 603 -19.78 -6.60 29.34
CA GLU A 603 -20.85 -6.27 28.39
C GLU A 603 -20.41 -5.14 27.46
N ASP A 604 -19.73 -4.13 28.00
CA ASP A 604 -19.17 -3.02 27.22
C ASP A 604 -18.13 -3.51 26.21
N ALA A 605 -17.21 -4.38 26.64
CA ALA A 605 -16.20 -4.96 25.75
C ALA A 605 -16.82 -5.81 24.61
N TYR A 606 -17.90 -6.55 24.88
CA TYR A 606 -18.62 -7.28 23.82
C TYR A 606 -19.32 -6.35 22.82
N GLN A 607 -19.90 -5.24 23.30
CA GLN A 607 -20.50 -4.24 22.42
C GLN A 607 -19.43 -3.54 21.56
N GLU A 608 -18.26 -3.26 22.12
CA GLU A 608 -17.11 -2.71 21.38
C GLU A 608 -16.59 -3.71 20.34
N LEU A 609 -16.50 -5.00 20.67
CA LEU A 609 -16.16 -6.05 19.71
C LEU A 609 -17.15 -6.11 18.54
N GLU A 610 -18.44 -5.99 18.80
CA GLU A 610 -19.47 -6.01 17.76
C GLU A 610 -19.43 -4.74 16.88
N LEU A 611 -19.29 -3.56 17.48
CA LEU A 611 -19.46 -2.28 16.79
C LEU A 611 -18.15 -1.67 16.26
N LEU A 612 -17.00 -2.01 16.85
CA LEU A 612 -15.69 -1.51 16.44
C LEU A 612 -14.76 -2.63 15.94
N GLY A 613 -15.08 -3.89 16.23
CA GLY A 613 -14.24 -5.05 15.92
C GLY A 613 -13.14 -5.32 16.95
N PHE A 614 -13.03 -4.51 18.02
CA PHE A 614 -12.04 -4.65 19.09
C PHE A 614 -12.48 -3.90 20.35
N PRO A 615 -12.10 -4.38 21.55
CA PRO A 615 -12.36 -3.67 22.79
C PRO A 615 -11.26 -2.64 23.08
N ILE A 616 -11.66 -1.54 23.72
CA ILE A 616 -10.80 -0.52 24.33
C ILE A 616 -10.94 -0.57 25.85
N THR A 617 -12.13 -0.86 26.35
CA THR A 617 -12.42 -0.89 27.80
C THR A 617 -11.68 -2.01 28.52
N LEU A 618 -11.53 -3.17 27.88
CA LEU A 618 -10.78 -4.33 28.40
C LEU A 618 -9.78 -4.82 27.36
N ASN A 619 -8.67 -5.42 27.81
CA ASN A 619 -7.77 -6.08 26.88
C ASN A 619 -8.33 -7.46 26.49
N MET A 620 -7.93 -7.97 25.32
CA MET A 620 -8.40 -9.29 24.84
C MET A 620 -8.04 -10.46 25.77
N PHE A 621 -6.98 -10.33 26.58
CA PHE A 621 -6.59 -11.34 27.55
C PHE A 621 -7.47 -11.30 28.82
N ASP A 622 -8.04 -10.15 29.18
CA ASP A 622 -8.98 -10.00 30.29
C ASP A 622 -10.32 -10.69 30.01
N LEU A 623 -10.64 -10.91 28.73
CA LEU A 623 -11.83 -11.64 28.28
C LEU A 623 -11.67 -13.16 28.35
N LEU A 624 -10.47 -13.65 28.67
CA LEU A 624 -10.22 -15.09 28.80
C LEU A 624 -10.81 -15.63 30.10
N LYS A 625 -11.32 -16.86 30.04
CA LYS A 625 -11.78 -17.60 31.23
C LYS A 625 -10.66 -17.89 32.23
N THR A 626 -9.40 -17.80 31.80
CA THR A 626 -8.21 -18.09 32.61
C THR A 626 -7.39 -16.82 32.80
N ASP A 627 -6.78 -16.71 33.97
CA ASP A 627 -5.78 -15.71 34.34
C ASP A 627 -4.38 -16.02 33.79
N TYR A 628 -4.18 -17.19 33.18
CA TYR A 628 -2.91 -17.56 32.55
C TYR A 628 -2.54 -16.55 31.46
N ARG A 629 -1.29 -16.08 31.46
CA ARG A 629 -0.75 -15.11 30.50
C ARG A 629 0.49 -15.62 29.74
N GLY A 630 0.73 -16.92 29.77
CA GLY A 630 1.98 -17.52 29.30
C GLY A 630 3.02 -17.65 30.43
N ASP A 631 4.03 -18.48 30.21
CA ASP A 631 5.16 -18.62 31.12
C ASP A 631 6.15 -17.46 30.95
N ILE A 632 6.17 -16.86 29.75
CA ILE A 632 6.98 -15.69 29.41
C ILE A 632 6.17 -14.67 28.60
N LEU A 633 6.63 -13.42 28.60
CA LEU A 633 6.11 -12.35 27.76
C LEU A 633 6.94 -12.19 26.49
N ALA A 634 6.35 -11.60 25.44
CA ALA A 634 7.03 -11.41 24.15
C ALA A 634 8.33 -10.60 24.25
N LYS A 635 8.42 -9.67 25.21
CA LYS A 635 9.64 -8.89 25.47
C LYS A 635 10.80 -9.71 26.03
N ASP A 636 10.51 -10.88 26.61
CA ASP A 636 11.50 -11.73 27.26
C ASP A 636 11.94 -12.90 26.37
N LEU A 637 11.34 -13.06 25.18
CA LEU A 637 11.62 -14.17 24.27
C LEU A 637 13.09 -14.29 23.88
N GLU A 638 13.77 -13.16 23.65
CA GLU A 638 15.19 -13.12 23.30
C GLU A 638 16.10 -13.67 24.42
N LYS A 639 15.63 -13.70 25.68
CA LYS A 639 16.39 -14.23 26.83
C LYS A 639 16.31 -15.76 26.95
N HIS A 640 15.42 -16.41 26.18
CA HIS A 640 15.15 -17.84 26.25
C HIS A 640 15.59 -18.58 24.97
N GLU A 641 16.66 -18.11 24.33
CA GLU A 641 17.21 -18.75 23.14
C GLU A 641 17.56 -20.22 23.40
N GLY A 642 17.13 -21.11 22.50
CA GLY A 642 17.36 -22.57 22.60
C GLY A 642 16.46 -23.29 23.61
N GLN A 643 15.56 -22.60 24.31
CA GLN A 643 14.64 -23.19 25.29
C GLN A 643 13.23 -23.37 24.71
N ILE A 644 12.50 -24.38 25.21
CA ILE A 644 11.07 -24.55 24.92
C ILE A 644 10.30 -23.72 25.95
N VAL A 645 9.52 -22.76 25.47
CA VAL A 645 8.74 -21.85 26.30
C VAL A 645 7.28 -21.87 25.86
N LYS A 646 6.36 -21.63 26.80
CA LYS A 646 4.92 -21.52 26.50
C LYS A 646 4.49 -20.08 26.62
N MET A 647 3.77 -19.61 25.59
CA MET A 647 3.31 -18.23 25.51
C MET A 647 1.83 -18.18 25.13
N LEU A 648 1.20 -17.08 25.52
CA LEU A 648 -0.13 -16.72 25.08
C LEU A 648 -0.04 -15.48 24.20
N GLY A 649 -0.70 -15.50 23.05
CA GLY A 649 -0.67 -14.39 22.10
C GLY A 649 -2.04 -14.16 21.48
N ASN A 650 -2.31 -12.91 21.11
CA ASN A 650 -3.44 -12.58 20.27
C ASN A 650 -3.05 -12.82 18.81
N PHE A 651 -3.88 -13.55 18.07
CA PHE A 651 -3.62 -13.81 16.66
C PHE A 651 -3.77 -12.52 15.85
N VAL A 652 -2.66 -12.08 15.25
CA VAL A 652 -2.59 -10.79 14.55
C VAL A 652 -2.98 -10.90 13.09
N CYS A 653 -2.36 -11.83 12.36
CA CYS A 653 -2.61 -12.03 10.94
C CYS A 653 -2.05 -13.38 10.47
N ASP A 654 -2.72 -13.94 9.46
CA ASP A 654 -2.15 -14.89 8.51
C ASP A 654 -2.47 -14.34 7.11
N LYS A 655 -1.47 -14.36 6.23
CA LYS A 655 -1.61 -14.08 4.81
C LYS A 655 -0.84 -15.17 4.08
N THR A 656 -1.57 -16.21 3.69
CA THR A 656 -1.08 -17.22 2.76
C THR A 656 -0.94 -16.55 1.40
N VAL A 657 0.29 -16.41 0.92
CA VAL A 657 0.62 -15.88 -0.42
C VAL A 657 0.50 -17.00 -1.44
#